data_AF-A0AA38WY09-F1
#
_entry.id   AF-A0AA38WY09-F1
#
_cell.length_a   1.000
_cell.length_b   1.000
_cell.length_c   1.000
_cell.angle_alpha   90.00
_cell.angle_beta   90.00
_cell.angle_gamma   90.00
#
_symmetry.space_group_name_H-M   'P 1'
#
loop_
_entity.id
_entity.type
_entity.pdbx_description
1 polymer ?
#
loop_
_entity_poly.entity_id
_entity_poly.type
_entity_poly.pdbx_seq_one_letter_code
_entity_poly.pdbx_strand_id
1 'polypeptide(L)'
;MKRLDILQHKHKETRIVRRDVLEKLGTYPEHFTFGTVKARLAMLKKAIDDEAPKRKMATILDTQVNLDSAGEGQALLDKLERDLGQKRKSINLLNKMLVWLLYSCEECWSVEELEAALYLDTADIPIEPLAVKISRSYHQAIIPWGPWFTLNPSLREVLQDNTDSGAKSTPATEQRLISLSISVTEADEPTVKQFVWDLNDYISAGKFDFSKALGQGDINRVGVDALQGHLTITRLCFKLMNEGWDEQTDALLFYAYTYFPNHLVELQKMAPRISERDKKMIGEGLLAFLRDPYEFEQTHQDHGEGDWMDDDDLVAGVRFWLTEPQTYAQLPLKERRWIDGVLSQGRLGFLRDLAIAIGKQWLTDARSPSYGLYCWLDHFIEKNTNSSSRINASQEAAESTQEAQPSDTAGAAAPASEYAEVTSGVNSDTRTEKLNGVGEADNTPTEEATESSSDPQSGGPIQSNQAAPGAETTSGRNDIERIERALAWILDHAKISKNNAYNIALGDTYSGAAHYSKGIEHFQRVSSESNERHYALLGLASSYNGLGDQDNAYQCAKDCFKIFRGRADQNTLDTKDKRIYSTYLEFFGDYFEDSGNRERALEFLGEAYRLKPEAHEMFWRLIKLHCETSESQDEALHLLQDWEANTGGTDPANSLLEMAEKSERQSYLLSMFREMKNEKLRDRCNTLIEEALRIAGENSESTALARLLYFQGVLHALNADSDLRFKASTYWGKVLRVPLLDETEDDWTVSDIVNKAMTTLMRSAFDAMRAQLLATAPLPEAQKKALQREMQDTFDHTIRECAVPLGRGANTVEKYMISLNSLLGFSEDARQKCMDEMGFALEILSDADPDNDKDGLNTLARVLCACDDQIGALSAMSLLDREITKERFLSNPHSECPERSWDVRDRLKTGWCHTCDGCGKDLFSADVDGMWWCRFCPNFDLCTDCKNKHGAETLRLELCSPGHVDSFVQMHHSGYTDDDLQDGKVKIDWEYVDDGKGGFTRKGGRIVNLEDWVEELRLKWNLPRPQGDGSRAQK
;
A
#
# COMPACT_ATOMS: atom_id res chain seq x y z
N MET A 1 8.23 -24.38 17.43
CA MET A 1 7.21 -25.17 18.16
C MET A 1 6.98 -26.60 17.64
N LYS A 2 6.63 -26.84 16.37
CA LYS A 2 6.27 -28.19 15.84
C LYS A 2 7.33 -29.31 16.06
N ARG A 3 8.61 -29.01 16.30
CA ARG A 3 9.71 -29.99 16.55
C ARG A 3 9.86 -30.45 18.03
N LEU A 4 8.95 -30.04 18.91
CA LEU A 4 8.93 -30.38 20.34
C LEU A 4 7.72 -31.27 20.67
N ASP A 5 7.76 -32.54 20.24
CA ASP A 5 6.63 -33.47 20.34
C ASP A 5 6.06 -33.60 21.76
N ILE A 6 6.93 -33.57 22.78
CA ILE A 6 6.51 -33.65 24.19
C ILE A 6 5.63 -32.46 24.58
N LEU A 7 5.85 -31.25 24.02
CA LEU A 7 4.99 -30.09 24.24
C LEU A 7 3.67 -30.16 23.46
N GLN A 8 3.55 -31.05 22.47
CA GLN A 8 2.31 -31.27 21.72
C GLN A 8 1.32 -32.20 22.44
N HIS A 9 1.78 -32.97 23.44
CA HIS A 9 0.89 -33.83 24.23
C HIS A 9 -0.27 -33.07 24.89
N LYS A 10 -1.43 -33.75 24.99
CA LYS A 10 -2.69 -33.17 25.48
C LYS A 10 -2.74 -32.98 27.01
N HIS A 11 -1.69 -33.35 27.75
CA HIS A 11 -1.66 -33.29 29.21
C HIS A 11 -1.73 -31.84 29.75
N LYS A 12 -2.40 -31.63 30.89
CA LYS A 12 -2.69 -30.29 31.43
C LYS A 12 -1.43 -29.48 31.70
N GLU A 13 -0.43 -30.10 32.31
CA GLU A 13 0.84 -29.43 32.64
C GLU A 13 1.63 -29.06 31.39
N THR A 14 1.63 -29.93 30.38
CA THR A 14 2.21 -29.68 29.06
C THR A 14 1.56 -28.48 28.37
N ARG A 15 0.23 -28.34 28.45
CA ARG A 15 -0.48 -27.17 27.92
C ARG A 15 -0.11 -25.89 28.65
N ILE A 16 0.03 -25.92 29.97
CA ILE A 16 0.45 -24.75 30.75
C ILE A 16 1.87 -24.36 30.35
N VAL A 17 2.84 -25.28 30.34
CA VAL A 17 4.21 -24.98 29.88
C VAL A 17 4.21 -24.46 28.43
N ARG A 18 3.43 -25.05 27.53
CA ARG A 18 3.30 -24.58 26.13
C ARG A 18 2.79 -23.14 26.04
N ARG A 19 1.76 -22.77 26.82
CA ARG A 19 1.23 -21.42 26.88
C ARG A 19 2.25 -20.47 27.49
N ASP A 20 2.82 -20.82 28.64
CA ASP A 20 3.84 -20.01 29.34
C ASP A 20 5.10 -19.79 28.42
N VAL A 21 5.41 -20.72 27.51
CA VAL A 21 6.45 -20.59 26.46
C VAL A 21 6.02 -19.64 25.34
N LEU A 22 4.79 -19.77 24.82
CA LEU A 22 4.28 -18.89 23.75
C LEU A 22 4.14 -17.45 24.23
N GLU A 23 3.50 -17.26 25.39
CA GLU A 23 3.28 -15.97 26.04
C GLU A 23 4.59 -15.21 26.26
N LYS A 24 5.66 -15.88 26.73
CA LYS A 24 6.96 -15.24 26.97
C LYS A 24 7.86 -15.07 25.75
N LEU A 25 7.64 -15.82 24.67
CA LEU A 25 8.38 -15.63 23.43
C LEU A 25 7.71 -14.60 22.51
N GLY A 26 6.40 -14.39 22.61
CA GLY A 26 5.65 -13.39 21.84
C GLY A 26 5.56 -12.01 22.50
N THR A 27 5.88 -11.85 23.79
CA THR A 27 5.77 -10.54 24.49
C THR A 27 7.00 -9.63 24.39
N TYR A 28 8.08 -10.07 23.73
CA TYR A 28 9.31 -9.27 23.55
C TYR A 28 9.97 -9.50 22.17
N PRO A 29 9.34 -9.09 21.06
CA PRO A 29 9.92 -9.25 19.71
C PRO A 29 11.30 -8.58 19.59
N GLU A 30 11.42 -7.38 20.17
CA GLU A 30 12.62 -6.52 20.23
C GLU A 30 13.85 -7.17 20.92
N HIS A 31 13.69 -8.35 21.54
CA HIS A 31 14.73 -9.03 22.30
C HIS A 31 14.96 -10.49 21.87
N PHE A 32 14.24 -11.01 20.86
CA PHE A 32 14.30 -12.41 20.47
C PHE A 32 14.35 -12.63 18.95
N THR A 33 15.56 -12.76 18.40
CA THR A 33 15.73 -13.22 17.01
C THR A 33 15.37 -14.70 16.85
N PHE A 34 15.10 -15.14 15.61
CA PHE A 34 14.70 -16.51 15.30
C PHE A 34 15.66 -17.58 15.84
N GLY A 35 16.97 -17.30 15.80
CA GLY A 35 18.01 -18.18 16.39
C GLY A 35 17.86 -18.30 17.91
N THR A 36 17.63 -17.20 18.60
CA THR A 36 17.39 -17.15 20.06
C THR A 36 16.16 -17.96 20.46
N VAL A 37 15.06 -17.81 19.72
CA VAL A 37 13.82 -18.60 19.89
C VAL A 37 14.10 -20.11 19.71
N LYS A 38 14.83 -20.47 18.64
CA LYS A 38 15.17 -21.85 18.30
C LYS A 38 16.11 -22.49 19.34
N ALA A 39 17.09 -21.76 19.85
CA ALA A 39 17.99 -22.20 20.92
C ALA A 39 17.26 -22.40 22.26
N ARG A 40 16.38 -21.46 22.65
CA ARG A 40 15.50 -21.60 23.84
C ARG A 40 14.61 -22.83 23.75
N LEU A 41 14.00 -23.07 22.58
CA LEU A 41 13.18 -24.27 22.33
C LEU A 41 14.02 -25.57 22.45
N ALA A 42 15.30 -25.56 22.05
CA ALA A 42 16.21 -26.70 22.24
C ALA A 42 16.60 -26.91 23.72
N MET A 43 16.85 -25.84 24.48
CA MET A 43 17.11 -25.91 25.93
C MET A 43 15.88 -26.39 26.71
N LEU A 44 14.69 -25.93 26.34
CA LEU A 44 13.41 -26.43 26.84
C LEU A 44 13.25 -27.91 26.52
N LYS A 45 13.54 -28.34 25.28
CA LYS A 45 13.52 -29.77 24.91
C LYS A 45 14.40 -30.59 25.85
N LYS A 46 15.66 -30.20 25.99
CA LYS A 46 16.60 -30.90 26.86
C LYS A 46 16.16 -30.91 28.32
N ALA A 47 15.64 -29.80 28.84
CA ALA A 47 15.13 -29.74 30.21
C ALA A 47 13.88 -30.61 30.43
N ILE A 48 13.07 -30.81 29.39
CA ILE A 48 11.93 -31.73 29.39
C ILE A 48 12.40 -33.19 29.31
N ASP A 49 13.35 -33.49 28.42
CA ASP A 49 13.96 -34.81 28.25
C ASP A 49 14.74 -35.25 29.52
N ASP A 50 15.35 -34.30 30.25
CA ASP A 50 16.05 -34.48 31.53
C ASP A 50 15.09 -34.52 32.76
N GLU A 51 13.77 -34.60 32.57
CA GLU A 51 12.72 -34.55 33.61
C GLU A 51 12.85 -33.38 34.62
N ALA A 52 13.33 -32.22 34.18
CA ALA A 52 13.61 -31.10 35.08
C ALA A 52 12.32 -30.49 35.69
N PRO A 53 12.36 -30.01 36.94
CA PRO A 53 11.19 -29.42 37.58
C PRO A 53 10.75 -28.11 36.89
N LYS A 54 9.44 -27.84 36.81
CA LYS A 54 8.83 -26.68 36.12
C LYS A 54 9.55 -25.35 36.39
N ARG A 55 10.02 -25.12 37.62
CA ARG A 55 10.80 -23.92 37.98
C ARG A 55 12.03 -23.69 37.07
N LYS A 56 12.72 -24.76 36.64
CA LYS A 56 13.88 -24.67 35.74
C LYS A 56 13.47 -24.29 34.32
N MET A 57 12.29 -24.75 33.86
CA MET A 57 11.71 -24.33 32.57
C MET A 57 11.31 -22.86 32.61
N ALA A 58 10.69 -22.41 33.70
CA ALA A 58 10.44 -20.98 33.93
C ALA A 58 11.75 -20.19 33.95
N THR A 59 12.80 -20.65 34.66
CA THR A 59 14.13 -20.02 34.62
C THR A 59 14.72 -19.97 33.20
N ILE A 60 14.57 -21.00 32.36
CA ILE A 60 15.04 -20.97 30.95
C ILE A 60 14.29 -19.90 30.13
N LEU A 61 13.03 -19.62 30.45
CA LEU A 61 12.25 -18.55 29.82
C LEU A 61 12.57 -17.16 30.41
N ASP A 62 12.76 -17.06 31.73
CA ASP A 62 12.97 -15.81 32.48
C ASP A 62 14.41 -15.30 32.48
N THR A 63 15.40 -16.16 32.26
CA THR A 63 16.79 -15.70 32.16
C THR A 63 16.94 -14.94 30.84
N GLN A 64 17.44 -13.70 30.89
CA GLN A 64 18.06 -13.04 29.73
C GLN A 64 19.34 -13.80 29.37
N VAL A 65 19.20 -14.94 28.70
CA VAL A 65 20.31 -15.59 28.04
C VAL A 65 20.45 -14.95 26.67
N ASN A 66 21.53 -14.20 26.46
CA ASN A 66 22.08 -13.93 25.13
C ASN A 66 22.49 -15.29 24.54
N LEU A 67 21.54 -15.98 23.90
CA LEU A 67 21.78 -17.24 23.20
C LEU A 67 22.14 -16.94 21.76
N ASP A 68 23.38 -16.50 21.55
CA ASP A 68 24.15 -16.56 20.31
C ASP A 68 23.31 -16.70 19.03
N SER A 69 22.47 -15.71 18.77
CA SER A 69 22.02 -15.35 17.43
C SER A 69 23.26 -15.15 16.53
N ALA A 70 24.25 -14.47 17.10
CA ALA A 70 25.63 -14.42 16.65
C ALA A 70 26.21 -15.79 16.27
N GLY A 71 25.91 -16.87 16.99
CA GLY A 71 26.38 -18.22 16.72
C GLY A 71 25.65 -18.93 15.57
N GLU A 72 24.34 -18.71 15.39
CA GLU A 72 23.64 -19.22 14.21
C GLU A 72 24.05 -18.46 12.93
N GLY A 73 24.18 -17.13 13.01
CA GLY A 73 24.70 -16.31 11.93
C GLY A 73 26.15 -16.61 11.59
N GLN A 74 27.03 -16.83 12.58
CA GLN A 74 28.42 -17.21 12.36
C GLN A 74 28.52 -18.61 11.75
N ALA A 75 27.69 -19.57 12.17
CA ALA A 75 27.65 -20.89 11.54
C ALA A 75 27.16 -20.84 10.08
N LEU A 76 26.27 -19.89 9.74
CA LEU A 76 25.83 -19.61 8.38
C LEU A 76 26.94 -18.94 7.56
N LEU A 77 27.64 -17.96 8.15
CA LEU A 77 28.78 -17.25 7.55
C LEU A 77 29.93 -18.22 7.24
N ASP A 78 30.34 -19.03 8.23
CA ASP A 78 31.34 -20.10 8.08
C ASP A 78 30.94 -21.09 6.96
N LYS A 79 29.64 -21.33 6.76
CA LYS A 79 29.14 -22.20 5.69
C LYS A 79 29.21 -21.51 4.33
N LEU A 80 28.74 -20.27 4.22
CA LEU A 80 28.85 -19.44 3.02
C LEU A 80 30.30 -19.31 2.55
N GLU A 81 31.23 -19.05 3.46
CA GLU A 81 32.66 -18.94 3.16
C GLU A 81 33.27 -20.27 2.72
N ARG A 82 32.81 -21.42 3.25
CA ARG A 82 33.22 -22.75 2.76
C ARG A 82 32.65 -23.07 1.38
N ASP A 83 31.35 -22.81 1.18
CA ASP A 83 30.62 -23.10 -0.07
C ASP A 83 31.12 -22.20 -1.23
N LEU A 84 31.47 -20.95 -0.94
CA LEU A 84 31.93 -19.95 -1.92
C LEU A 84 33.45 -19.77 -1.97
N GLY A 85 34.21 -20.23 -0.97
CA GLY A 85 35.65 -19.96 -0.81
C GLY A 85 36.56 -20.47 -1.93
N GLN A 86 36.10 -21.44 -2.72
CA GLN A 86 36.80 -21.89 -3.93
C GLN A 86 36.55 -20.97 -5.15
N LYS A 87 35.63 -20.01 -5.04
CA LYS A 87 35.16 -19.10 -6.10
C LYS A 87 35.29 -17.65 -5.65
N ARG A 88 36.53 -17.13 -5.59
CA ARG A 88 36.85 -15.73 -5.23
C ARG A 88 35.96 -14.68 -5.92
N LYS A 89 35.61 -14.87 -7.21
CA LYS A 89 34.68 -13.98 -7.93
C LYS A 89 33.26 -13.95 -7.33
N SER A 90 32.79 -15.07 -6.77
CA SER A 90 31.46 -15.17 -6.15
C SER A 90 31.39 -14.50 -4.78
N ILE A 91 32.46 -14.58 -3.97
CA ILE A 91 32.56 -13.85 -2.69
C ILE A 91 32.63 -12.34 -2.94
N ASN A 92 33.48 -11.90 -3.89
CA ASN A 92 33.53 -10.49 -4.27
C ASN A 92 32.17 -9.95 -4.73
N LEU A 93 31.41 -10.73 -5.51
CA LEU A 93 30.08 -10.33 -5.96
C LEU A 93 29.06 -10.28 -4.81
N LEU A 94 29.12 -11.25 -3.90
CA LEU A 94 28.27 -11.26 -2.70
C LEU A 94 28.57 -10.04 -1.82
N ASN A 95 29.84 -9.74 -1.54
CA ASN A 95 30.22 -8.57 -0.75
C ASN A 95 29.77 -7.25 -1.41
N LYS A 96 29.73 -7.15 -2.74
CA LYS A 96 29.14 -5.99 -3.44
C LYS A 96 27.63 -5.87 -3.22
N MET A 97 26.86 -6.96 -3.31
CA MET A 97 25.42 -6.92 -2.98
C MET A 97 25.18 -6.63 -1.49
N LEU A 98 26.03 -7.15 -0.61
CA LEU A 98 25.95 -6.91 0.84
C LEU A 98 26.19 -5.44 1.22
N VAL A 99 26.93 -4.66 0.43
CA VAL A 99 27.04 -3.19 0.63
C VAL A 99 25.65 -2.57 0.64
N TRP A 100 24.85 -2.87 -0.39
CA TRP A 100 23.50 -2.35 -0.53
C TRP A 100 22.56 -2.98 0.50
N LEU A 101 22.47 -4.31 0.58
CA LEU A 101 21.54 -4.99 1.49
C LEU A 101 21.77 -4.69 2.99
N LEU A 102 22.99 -4.33 3.42
CA LEU A 102 23.29 -3.98 4.82
C LEU A 102 23.18 -2.48 5.13
N TYR A 103 23.61 -1.62 4.20
CA TYR A 103 23.88 -0.21 4.48
C TYR A 103 23.07 0.74 3.61
N SER A 104 22.15 0.24 2.79
CA SER A 104 21.09 1.06 2.21
C SER A 104 20.02 1.42 3.26
N CYS A 105 19.29 2.49 2.99
CA CYS A 105 18.09 2.87 3.74
C CYS A 105 16.85 2.02 3.43
N GLU A 106 16.90 1.16 2.40
CA GLU A 106 15.79 0.27 2.03
C GLU A 106 16.06 -1.16 2.49
N GLU A 107 15.07 -1.81 3.08
CA GLU A 107 15.25 -3.15 3.65
C GLU A 107 15.23 -4.28 2.59
N CYS A 108 14.64 -4.01 1.42
CA CYS A 108 14.33 -4.97 0.37
C CYS A 108 14.58 -4.36 -1.01
N TRP A 109 15.06 -5.19 -1.96
CA TRP A 109 15.62 -4.75 -3.25
C TRP A 109 15.15 -5.64 -4.40
N SER A 110 14.90 -5.07 -5.58
CA SER A 110 14.56 -5.83 -6.79
C SER A 110 15.79 -6.49 -7.40
N VAL A 111 15.58 -7.33 -8.42
CA VAL A 111 16.69 -7.89 -9.21
C VAL A 111 17.34 -6.77 -10.01
N GLU A 112 16.52 -5.90 -10.59
CA GLU A 112 16.85 -4.80 -11.48
C GLU A 112 17.73 -3.76 -10.77
N GLU A 113 17.35 -3.33 -9.56
CA GLU A 113 18.14 -2.38 -8.75
C GLU A 113 19.49 -2.99 -8.31
N LEU A 114 19.52 -4.28 -7.94
CA LEU A 114 20.77 -4.97 -7.60
C LEU A 114 21.67 -5.20 -8.82
N GLU A 115 21.10 -5.49 -9.99
CA GLU A 115 21.85 -5.60 -11.25
C GLU A 115 22.41 -4.24 -11.68
N ALA A 116 21.61 -3.17 -11.59
CA ALA A 116 22.04 -1.79 -11.81
C ALA A 116 23.17 -1.37 -10.85
N ALA A 117 23.05 -1.69 -9.56
CA ALA A 117 24.08 -1.45 -8.54
C ALA A 117 25.39 -2.17 -8.82
N LEU A 118 25.31 -3.42 -9.28
CA LEU A 118 26.48 -4.19 -9.66
C LEU A 118 27.12 -3.63 -10.93
N TYR A 119 26.33 -3.35 -11.97
CA TYR A 119 26.80 -2.81 -13.23
C TYR A 119 27.43 -1.42 -13.08
N LEU A 120 26.86 -0.52 -12.27
CA LEU A 120 27.41 0.82 -12.01
C LEU A 120 28.82 0.75 -11.38
N ASP A 121 29.12 -0.30 -10.60
CA ASP A 121 30.40 -0.55 -9.91
C ASP A 121 31.38 -1.48 -10.69
N THR A 122 30.91 -2.31 -11.65
CA THR A 122 31.77 -3.19 -12.45
C THR A 122 31.92 -2.81 -13.92
N ALA A 123 30.95 -2.10 -14.49
CA ALA A 123 30.70 -2.00 -15.94
C ALA A 123 30.55 -3.37 -16.65
N ASP A 124 30.25 -4.44 -15.90
CA ASP A 124 30.14 -5.83 -16.36
C ASP A 124 28.86 -6.47 -15.79
N ILE A 125 27.90 -6.81 -16.64
CA ILE A 125 26.72 -7.60 -16.26
C ILE A 125 27.09 -9.11 -16.25
N PRO A 126 26.73 -9.89 -15.21
CA PRO A 126 26.93 -11.33 -15.22
C PRO A 126 26.15 -12.02 -16.36
N ILE A 127 26.80 -12.92 -17.12
CA ILE A 127 26.17 -13.72 -18.19
C ILE A 127 25.01 -14.61 -17.68
N GLU A 128 25.03 -14.96 -16.39
CA GLU A 128 23.96 -15.67 -15.71
C GLU A 128 23.11 -14.67 -14.91
N PRO A 129 21.79 -14.54 -15.18
CA PRO A 129 20.91 -13.57 -14.51
C PRO A 129 21.01 -13.62 -12.99
N LEU A 130 20.96 -12.46 -12.34
CA LEU A 130 21.23 -12.34 -10.91
C LEU A 130 20.22 -13.13 -10.08
N ALA A 131 18.93 -13.10 -10.45
CA ALA A 131 17.88 -13.90 -9.80
C ALA A 131 18.23 -15.40 -9.73
N VAL A 132 18.62 -16.00 -10.86
CA VAL A 132 19.05 -17.41 -10.93
C VAL A 132 20.27 -17.67 -10.04
N LYS A 133 21.19 -16.71 -10.01
CA LYS A 133 22.43 -16.80 -9.25
C LYS A 133 22.20 -16.66 -7.75
N ILE A 134 21.28 -15.79 -7.33
CA ILE A 134 20.78 -15.67 -5.95
C ILE A 134 20.17 -17.00 -5.53
N SER A 135 19.10 -17.44 -6.20
CA SER A 135 18.37 -18.67 -5.87
C SER A 135 19.28 -19.91 -5.82
N ARG A 136 20.27 -20.04 -6.71
CA ARG A 136 21.19 -21.19 -6.68
C ARG A 136 22.35 -21.05 -5.69
N SER A 137 22.97 -19.87 -5.60
CA SER A 137 24.31 -19.71 -5.01
C SER A 137 24.36 -18.83 -3.77
N TYR A 138 23.37 -17.95 -3.59
CA TYR A 138 23.32 -16.98 -2.49
C TYR A 138 22.05 -17.08 -1.63
N HIS A 139 21.10 -17.99 -1.91
CA HIS A 139 19.84 -18.18 -1.18
C HIS A 139 19.98 -18.39 0.34
N GLN A 140 21.17 -18.72 0.82
CA GLN A 140 21.45 -18.85 2.25
C GLN A 140 21.62 -17.47 2.91
N ALA A 141 22.20 -16.51 2.16
CA ALA A 141 22.43 -15.14 2.57
C ALA A 141 21.27 -14.22 2.17
N ILE A 142 20.85 -14.27 0.89
CA ILE A 142 19.82 -13.39 0.32
C ILE A 142 18.56 -14.21 0.11
N ILE A 143 17.44 -13.78 0.69
CA ILE A 143 16.16 -14.49 0.68
C ILE A 143 15.09 -13.66 -0.06
N PRO A 144 14.14 -14.29 -0.76
CA PRO A 144 13.02 -13.58 -1.39
C PRO A 144 12.04 -13.02 -0.35
N TRP A 145 11.40 -11.91 -0.69
CA TRP A 145 10.33 -11.25 0.07
C TRP A 145 9.33 -10.65 -0.93
N GLY A 146 8.31 -11.45 -1.30
CA GLY A 146 7.46 -11.15 -2.45
C GLY A 146 8.30 -11.07 -3.74
N PRO A 147 8.13 -10.01 -4.57
CA PRO A 147 8.97 -9.79 -5.76
C PRO A 147 10.37 -9.23 -5.45
N TRP A 148 10.67 -8.92 -4.18
CA TRP A 148 11.92 -8.31 -3.73
C TRP A 148 12.85 -9.33 -3.06
N PHE A 149 14.05 -8.89 -2.71
CA PHE A 149 15.08 -9.67 -2.00
C PHE A 149 15.59 -8.91 -0.77
N THR A 150 15.80 -9.62 0.33
CA THR A 150 16.40 -9.07 1.54
C THR A 150 17.51 -9.98 2.10
N LEU A 151 18.27 -9.47 3.07
CA LEU A 151 19.30 -10.23 3.76
C LEU A 151 18.69 -11.10 4.86
N ASN A 152 19.15 -12.34 4.97
CA ASN A 152 18.83 -13.25 6.06
C ASN A 152 19.07 -12.56 7.44
N PRO A 153 18.05 -12.39 8.29
CA PRO A 153 18.18 -11.61 9.52
C PRO A 153 19.29 -12.09 10.47
N SER A 154 19.51 -13.41 10.56
CA SER A 154 20.59 -13.97 11.40
C SER A 154 21.98 -13.68 10.84
N LEU A 155 22.10 -13.46 9.53
CA LEU A 155 23.35 -13.03 8.90
C LEU A 155 23.54 -11.51 9.02
N ARG A 156 22.47 -10.72 8.91
CA ARG A 156 22.47 -9.26 9.10
C ARG A 156 23.09 -8.89 10.44
N GLU A 157 22.58 -9.48 11.52
CA GLU A 157 23.05 -9.28 12.90
C GLU A 157 24.56 -9.57 13.05
N VAL A 158 25.04 -10.71 12.53
CA VAL A 158 26.48 -11.07 12.60
C VAL A 158 27.37 -10.16 11.76
N LEU A 159 26.89 -9.69 10.60
CA LEU A 159 27.67 -8.79 9.75
C LEU A 159 27.73 -7.36 10.31
N GLN A 160 26.73 -6.93 11.09
CA GLN A 160 26.69 -5.64 11.80
C GLN A 160 27.47 -5.70 13.14
N ASP A 161 27.33 -6.77 13.93
CA ASP A 161 28.10 -6.94 15.17
C ASP A 161 29.62 -7.01 14.91
N ASN A 162 30.04 -7.65 13.82
CA ASN A 162 31.46 -7.75 13.45
C ASN A 162 32.08 -6.41 13.01
N THR A 163 31.29 -5.39 12.66
CA THR A 163 31.80 -4.06 12.28
C THR A 163 31.88 -3.08 13.46
N ASP A 164 30.98 -3.19 14.44
CA ASP A 164 31.01 -2.37 15.66
C ASP A 164 31.92 -2.93 16.76
N SER A 165 32.15 -4.25 16.80
CA SER A 165 32.95 -4.92 17.84
C SER A 165 34.47 -4.74 17.70
N GLY A 166 34.93 -3.52 17.41
CA GLY A 166 36.22 -3.03 17.87
C GLY A 166 37.43 -3.88 17.46
N ALA A 167 37.45 -4.37 16.22
CA ALA A 167 38.70 -4.73 15.58
C ALA A 167 39.62 -3.51 15.66
N LYS A 168 40.62 -3.56 16.56
CA LYS A 168 41.53 -2.45 16.85
C LYS A 168 42.07 -1.92 15.53
N SER A 169 41.54 -0.80 15.09
CA SER A 169 42.12 -0.03 14.00
C SER A 169 43.50 0.39 14.47
N THR A 170 44.52 -0.32 14.00
CA THR A 170 45.88 0.19 14.01
C THR A 170 45.81 1.61 13.45
N PRO A 171 46.26 2.62 14.21
CA PRO A 171 45.94 4.02 13.94
C PRO A 171 46.48 4.38 12.56
N ALA A 172 45.58 4.77 11.67
CA ALA A 172 45.82 5.01 10.25
C ALA A 172 46.56 3.86 9.55
N THR A 173 45.90 3.25 8.55
CA THR A 173 46.66 2.85 7.37
C THR A 173 47.13 4.15 6.71
N GLU A 174 48.24 4.71 7.20
CA GLU A 174 49.18 5.45 6.34
C GLU A 174 49.24 4.65 5.05
N GLN A 175 48.99 5.30 3.91
CA GLN A 175 49.08 4.65 2.62
C GLN A 175 50.33 3.79 2.62
N ARG A 176 50.18 2.46 2.46
CA ARG A 176 51.32 1.53 2.40
C ARG A 176 52.02 1.74 1.06
N LEU A 177 52.64 2.91 0.93
CA LEU A 177 53.51 3.32 -0.14
C LEU A 177 54.71 2.38 -0.08
N ILE A 178 54.74 1.41 -0.98
CA ILE A 178 55.95 0.62 -1.22
C ILE A 178 56.96 1.56 -1.87
N SER A 179 57.77 2.22 -1.05
CA SER A 179 58.92 2.97 -1.51
C SER A 179 60.04 2.00 -1.90
N LEU A 180 60.20 1.75 -3.20
CA LEU A 180 61.28 0.91 -3.72
C LEU A 180 62.49 1.76 -4.12
N SER A 181 63.49 1.87 -3.25
CA SER A 181 64.76 2.52 -3.58
C SER A 181 65.71 1.56 -4.30
N ILE A 182 65.72 1.63 -5.63
CA ILE A 182 66.65 0.85 -6.46
C ILE A 182 67.98 1.60 -6.55
N SER A 183 69.03 1.02 -6.00
CA SER A 183 70.40 1.56 -6.07
C SER A 183 71.20 0.81 -7.12
N VAL A 184 71.54 1.46 -8.22
CA VAL A 184 72.36 0.85 -9.29
C VAL A 184 73.81 1.34 -9.15
N THR A 185 74.70 0.43 -8.77
CA THR A 185 76.15 0.66 -8.68
C THR A 185 76.87 -0.17 -9.74
N GLU A 186 77.90 0.41 -10.36
CA GLU A 186 78.75 -0.26 -11.38
C GLU A 186 78.06 -0.68 -12.69
N ALA A 187 76.98 0.01 -13.10
CA ALA A 187 76.39 -0.12 -14.43
C ALA A 187 76.78 1.05 -15.35
N ASP A 188 76.87 0.80 -16.66
CA ASP A 188 77.07 1.82 -17.68
C ASP A 188 75.75 2.49 -18.11
N GLU A 189 75.87 3.69 -18.66
CA GLU A 189 74.73 4.55 -19.02
C GLU A 189 73.68 3.88 -19.92
N PRO A 190 74.04 3.06 -20.94
CA PRO A 190 73.06 2.35 -21.76
C PRO A 190 72.20 1.36 -20.95
N THR A 191 72.82 0.58 -20.05
CA THR A 191 72.11 -0.41 -19.23
C THR A 191 71.18 0.27 -18.21
N VAL A 192 71.60 1.37 -17.60
CA VAL A 192 70.73 2.16 -16.70
C VAL A 192 69.53 2.72 -17.46
N LYS A 193 69.73 3.25 -18.67
CA LYS A 193 68.62 3.74 -19.51
C LYS A 193 67.66 2.63 -19.90
N GLN A 194 68.15 1.49 -20.38
CA GLN A 194 67.29 0.37 -20.74
C GLN A 194 66.49 -0.13 -19.54
N PHE A 195 67.12 -0.24 -18.35
CA PHE A 195 66.43 -0.62 -17.12
C PHE A 195 65.28 0.33 -16.75
N VAL A 196 65.47 1.65 -16.86
CA VAL A 196 64.42 2.64 -16.58
C VAL A 196 63.29 2.58 -17.62
N TRP A 197 63.61 2.35 -18.90
CA TRP A 197 62.61 2.15 -19.95
C TRP A 197 61.80 0.87 -19.74
N ASP A 198 62.47 -0.26 -19.50
CA ASP A 198 61.82 -1.55 -19.22
C ASP A 198 60.93 -1.45 -17.97
N LEU A 199 61.39 -0.75 -16.92
CA LEU A 199 60.61 -0.50 -15.70
C LEU A 199 59.37 0.36 -15.99
N ASN A 200 59.52 1.42 -16.78
CA ASN A 200 58.40 2.29 -17.17
C ASN A 200 57.38 1.54 -18.04
N ASP A 201 57.82 0.70 -18.98
CA ASP A 201 56.95 -0.15 -19.79
C ASP A 201 56.25 -1.22 -18.94
N TYR A 202 56.92 -1.80 -17.94
CA TYR A 202 56.29 -2.74 -16.99
C TYR A 202 55.23 -2.10 -16.10
N ILE A 203 55.46 -0.85 -15.66
CA ILE A 203 54.48 -0.04 -14.92
C ILE A 203 53.31 0.31 -15.83
N SER A 204 53.58 0.84 -17.03
CA SER A 204 52.56 1.28 -18.00
C SER A 204 51.71 0.12 -18.54
N ALA A 205 52.28 -1.08 -18.65
CA ALA A 205 51.57 -2.30 -19.04
C ALA A 205 50.76 -2.95 -17.90
N GLY A 206 50.67 -2.31 -16.71
CA GLY A 206 49.88 -2.81 -15.58
C GLY A 206 50.39 -4.12 -14.97
N LYS A 207 51.63 -4.54 -15.26
CA LYS A 207 52.18 -5.83 -14.81
C LYS A 207 52.74 -5.79 -13.37
N PHE A 208 52.78 -4.61 -12.77
CA PHE A 208 53.17 -4.40 -11.37
C PHE A 208 52.01 -4.71 -10.40
N ASP A 209 51.64 -5.99 -10.29
CA ASP A 209 50.59 -6.44 -9.38
C ASP A 209 51.10 -6.62 -7.93
N PHE A 210 51.06 -5.54 -7.16
CA PHE A 210 51.33 -5.58 -5.71
C PHE A 210 50.18 -6.19 -4.88
N SER A 211 49.03 -6.58 -5.46
CA SER A 211 47.90 -7.15 -4.68
C SER A 211 48.25 -8.48 -4.00
N LYS A 212 49.31 -9.16 -4.46
CA LYS A 212 49.88 -10.35 -3.80
C LYS A 212 50.75 -10.04 -2.57
N ALA A 213 51.22 -8.80 -2.42
CA ALA A 213 52.18 -8.40 -1.38
C ALA A 213 51.61 -7.38 -0.39
N LEU A 214 50.73 -6.47 -0.83
CA LEU A 214 50.05 -5.47 0.00
C LEU A 214 48.86 -6.05 0.79
N GLY A 215 49.14 -7.10 1.56
CA GLY A 215 48.16 -7.72 2.43
C GLY A 215 47.17 -8.61 1.69
N GLN A 216 47.31 -9.92 1.89
CA GLN A 216 46.20 -10.87 1.77
C GLN A 216 45.21 -10.60 2.92
N GLY A 217 44.45 -9.50 2.84
CA GLY A 217 43.29 -9.31 3.69
C GLY A 217 42.18 -10.21 3.19
N ASP A 218 42.03 -11.38 3.79
CA ASP A 218 40.82 -12.23 3.83
C ASP A 218 39.91 -12.19 2.58
N ILE A 219 40.48 -12.35 1.38
CA ILE A 219 39.74 -12.28 0.10
C ILE A 219 38.83 -13.52 -0.14
N ASN A 220 38.74 -14.39 0.87
CA ASN A 220 37.84 -15.54 0.95
C ASN A 220 36.78 -15.36 2.06
N ARG A 221 36.68 -14.18 2.67
CA ARG A 221 35.76 -13.88 3.77
C ARG A 221 34.56 -13.06 3.26
N VAL A 222 33.39 -13.37 3.78
CA VAL A 222 32.15 -12.65 3.50
C VAL A 222 31.96 -11.57 4.57
N GLY A 223 31.70 -10.35 4.14
CA GLY A 223 31.54 -9.21 5.05
C GLY A 223 31.93 -7.88 4.43
N VAL A 224 31.37 -6.81 5.00
CA VAL A 224 31.47 -5.44 4.49
C VAL A 224 31.57 -4.49 5.68
N ASP A 225 32.62 -3.66 5.71
CA ASP A 225 32.77 -2.59 6.71
C ASP A 225 31.76 -1.46 6.46
N ALA A 226 31.10 -0.97 7.51
CA ALA A 226 30.05 0.04 7.39
C ALA A 226 30.53 1.35 6.76
N LEU A 227 31.72 1.82 7.15
CA LEU A 227 32.31 3.02 6.57
C LEU A 227 32.59 2.82 5.08
N GLN A 228 33.21 1.70 4.70
CA GLN A 228 33.46 1.39 3.29
C GLN A 228 32.15 1.17 2.51
N GLY A 229 31.10 0.63 3.14
CA GLY A 229 29.77 0.48 2.57
C GLY A 229 29.17 1.82 2.17
N HIS A 230 28.94 2.71 3.14
CA HIS A 230 28.40 4.05 2.88
C HIS A 230 29.28 4.87 1.94
N LEU A 231 30.62 4.79 2.03
CA LEU A 231 31.54 5.45 1.07
C LEU A 231 31.39 4.90 -0.35
N THR A 232 31.06 3.62 -0.51
CA THR A 232 30.85 3.00 -1.83
C THR A 232 29.52 3.44 -2.41
N ILE A 233 28.42 3.37 -1.64
CA ILE A 233 27.10 3.84 -2.09
C ILE A 233 27.17 5.33 -2.44
N THR A 234 27.70 6.18 -1.55
CA THR A 234 27.87 7.62 -1.78
C THR A 234 28.63 7.92 -3.08
N ARG A 235 29.70 7.18 -3.38
CA ARG A 235 30.47 7.31 -4.63
C ARG A 235 29.66 6.89 -5.86
N LEU A 236 28.88 5.82 -5.76
CA LEU A 236 28.04 5.33 -6.86
C LEU A 236 26.86 6.30 -7.11
N CYS A 237 26.24 6.85 -6.06
CA CYS A 237 25.27 7.94 -6.19
C CYS A 237 25.89 9.18 -6.87
N PHE A 238 27.09 9.61 -6.47
CA PHE A 238 27.78 10.71 -7.18
C PHE A 238 28.06 10.40 -8.65
N LYS A 239 28.44 9.16 -8.98
CA LYS A 239 28.66 8.75 -10.36
C LYS A 239 27.37 8.91 -11.16
N LEU A 240 26.26 8.37 -10.65
CA LEU A 240 24.95 8.44 -11.29
C LEU A 240 24.45 9.88 -11.45
N MET A 241 24.63 10.73 -10.44
CA MET A 241 24.15 12.13 -10.43
C MET A 241 25.06 13.14 -11.15
N ASN A 242 26.36 12.84 -11.34
CA ASN A 242 27.33 13.78 -11.95
C ASN A 242 27.92 13.31 -13.28
N GLU A 243 28.01 12.00 -13.54
CA GLU A 243 28.54 11.44 -14.80
C GLU A 243 27.42 10.98 -15.76
N GLY A 244 26.16 11.03 -15.30
CA GLY A 244 24.98 10.57 -16.01
C GLY A 244 24.63 9.10 -15.74
N TRP A 245 23.57 8.65 -16.40
CA TRP A 245 22.96 7.33 -16.25
C TRP A 245 22.66 6.72 -17.63
N ASP A 246 22.32 5.44 -17.64
CA ASP A 246 21.92 4.65 -18.81
C ASP A 246 20.74 3.72 -18.47
N GLU A 247 20.16 3.06 -19.47
CA GLU A 247 19.04 2.12 -19.31
C GLU A 247 19.34 0.98 -18.31
N GLN A 248 20.63 0.68 -18.08
CA GLN A 248 21.09 -0.32 -17.12
C GLN A 248 21.21 0.21 -15.68
N THR A 249 21.12 1.53 -15.47
CA THR A 249 21.27 2.20 -14.17
C THR A 249 20.06 3.04 -13.75
N ASP A 250 19.08 3.22 -14.64
CA ASP A 250 17.78 3.87 -14.43
C ASP A 250 17.11 3.46 -13.10
N ALA A 251 17.04 2.16 -12.82
CA ALA A 251 16.42 1.61 -11.60
C ALA A 251 17.01 2.15 -10.29
N LEU A 252 18.24 2.69 -10.28
CA LEU A 252 18.86 3.29 -9.09
C LEU A 252 18.62 4.80 -8.94
N LEU A 253 18.02 5.47 -9.92
CA LEU A 253 17.85 6.92 -9.87
C LEU A 253 17.00 7.35 -8.68
N PHE A 254 15.87 6.66 -8.43
CA PHE A 254 15.04 6.86 -7.24
C PHE A 254 15.90 6.79 -5.97
N TYR A 255 16.59 5.67 -5.79
CA TYR A 255 17.40 5.43 -4.60
C TYR A 255 18.46 6.53 -4.39
N ALA A 256 19.20 6.86 -5.45
CA ALA A 256 20.29 7.82 -5.41
C ALA A 256 19.79 9.25 -5.12
N TYR A 257 18.61 9.63 -5.60
CA TYR A 257 18.05 10.93 -5.27
C TYR A 257 17.40 10.96 -3.90
N THR A 258 16.66 9.94 -3.49
CA THR A 258 15.92 9.95 -2.22
C THR A 258 16.85 9.80 -1.00
N TYR A 259 17.76 8.81 -1.00
CA TYR A 259 18.49 8.41 0.22
C TYR A 259 19.96 8.83 0.29
N PHE A 260 20.48 9.55 -0.71
CA PHE A 260 21.87 10.03 -0.69
C PHE A 260 22.22 10.89 0.54
N PRO A 261 21.37 11.81 1.03
CA PRO A 261 21.66 12.56 2.25
C PRO A 261 21.82 11.69 3.50
N ASN A 262 21.07 10.58 3.60
CA ASN A 262 21.13 9.66 4.73
C ASN A 262 22.54 9.04 4.83
N HIS A 263 23.13 8.64 3.69
CA HIS A 263 24.52 8.18 3.65
C HIS A 263 25.52 9.25 4.07
N LEU A 264 25.28 10.51 3.71
CA LEU A 264 26.12 11.63 4.16
C LEU A 264 26.03 11.86 5.68
N VAL A 265 24.87 11.66 6.29
CA VAL A 265 24.66 11.71 7.75
C VAL A 265 25.38 10.55 8.44
N GLU A 266 25.28 9.31 7.94
CA GLU A 266 26.05 8.19 8.50
C GLU A 266 27.57 8.38 8.37
N LEU A 267 28.03 8.89 7.21
CA LEU A 267 29.43 9.25 7.02
C LEU A 267 29.87 10.40 7.93
N GLN A 268 28.99 11.37 8.23
CA GLN A 268 29.28 12.45 9.18
C GLN A 268 29.52 11.90 10.59
N LYS A 269 28.70 10.96 11.08
CA LYS A 269 28.92 10.26 12.36
C LYS A 269 30.29 9.57 12.41
N MET A 270 30.76 9.08 11.26
CA MET A 270 32.05 8.41 11.10
C MET A 270 33.21 9.32 10.67
N ALA A 271 33.01 10.63 10.48
CA ALA A 271 33.96 11.54 9.84
C ALA A 271 35.42 11.50 10.35
N PRO A 272 35.72 11.28 11.66
CA PRO A 272 37.09 11.12 12.15
C PRO A 272 37.83 9.87 11.63
N ARG A 273 37.12 8.87 11.10
CA ARG A 273 37.68 7.64 10.50
C ARG A 273 37.90 7.77 8.99
N ILE A 274 37.38 8.82 8.35
CA ILE A 274 37.37 8.99 6.89
C ILE A 274 38.71 9.58 6.41
N SER A 275 39.30 9.00 5.36
CA SER A 275 40.57 9.47 4.83
C SER A 275 40.43 10.84 4.15
N GLU A 276 41.47 11.67 4.19
CA GLU A 276 41.50 12.98 3.50
C GLU A 276 41.08 12.88 2.03
N ARG A 277 41.42 11.78 1.35
CA ARG A 277 41.06 11.52 -0.04
C ARG A 277 39.54 11.31 -0.20
N ASP A 278 38.93 10.57 0.72
CA ASP A 278 37.49 10.26 0.66
C ASP A 278 36.66 11.47 1.12
N LYS A 279 37.10 12.21 2.15
CA LYS A 279 36.51 13.50 2.53
C LYS A 279 36.52 14.49 1.37
N LYS A 280 37.65 14.56 0.64
CA LYS A 280 37.79 15.38 -0.56
C LYS A 280 36.85 14.93 -1.67
N MET A 281 36.74 13.61 -1.93
CA MET A 281 35.80 13.05 -2.91
C MET A 281 34.35 13.43 -2.60
N ILE A 282 33.93 13.40 -1.32
CA ILE A 282 32.58 13.81 -0.92
C ILE A 282 32.34 15.30 -1.19
N GLY A 283 33.29 16.17 -0.82
CA GLY A 283 33.15 17.61 -1.05
C GLY A 283 33.18 18.02 -2.52
N GLU A 284 34.08 17.45 -3.32
CA GLU A 284 34.14 17.69 -4.77
C GLU A 284 32.90 17.14 -5.48
N GLY A 285 32.41 15.95 -5.08
CA GLY A 285 31.17 15.36 -5.62
C GLY A 285 29.92 16.18 -5.30
N LEU A 286 29.80 16.70 -4.07
CA LEU A 286 28.72 17.63 -3.69
C LEU A 286 28.80 18.95 -4.45
N LEU A 287 30.00 19.47 -4.68
CA LEU A 287 30.20 20.72 -5.42
C LEU A 287 29.94 20.59 -6.91
N ALA A 288 30.16 19.41 -7.51
CA ALA A 288 29.71 19.14 -8.87
C ALA A 288 28.17 19.18 -8.91
N PHE A 289 27.53 18.33 -8.11
CA PHE A 289 26.08 18.14 -8.09
C PHE A 289 25.30 19.43 -7.81
N LEU A 290 25.66 20.17 -6.75
CA LEU A 290 24.92 21.34 -6.31
C LEU A 290 25.13 22.59 -7.17
N ARG A 291 26.15 22.61 -8.04
CA ARG A 291 26.45 23.77 -8.91
C ARG A 291 25.94 23.62 -10.32
N ASP A 292 25.84 22.38 -10.79
CA ASP A 292 25.36 22.06 -12.13
C ASP A 292 24.38 20.88 -12.07
N PRO A 293 23.16 21.09 -11.52
CA PRO A 293 22.10 20.07 -11.47
C PRO A 293 21.50 19.78 -12.86
N TYR A 294 22.27 19.87 -13.94
CA TYR A 294 21.81 19.61 -15.31
C TYR A 294 21.36 18.16 -15.51
N GLU A 295 22.10 17.19 -14.95
CA GLU A 295 21.69 15.78 -14.97
C GLU A 295 20.41 15.55 -14.14
N PHE A 296 20.20 16.33 -13.08
CA PHE A 296 18.95 16.35 -12.32
C PHE A 296 17.77 16.82 -13.20
N GLU A 297 17.94 17.93 -13.95
CA GLU A 297 16.92 18.45 -14.89
C GLU A 297 16.53 17.44 -15.99
N GLN A 298 17.35 16.42 -16.27
CA GLN A 298 17.05 15.34 -17.23
C GLN A 298 16.44 14.07 -16.60
N THR A 299 16.72 13.79 -15.33
CA THR A 299 16.45 12.48 -14.69
C THR A 299 15.14 12.38 -13.93
N HIS A 300 14.66 13.45 -13.32
CA HIS A 300 13.68 13.36 -12.22
C HIS A 300 12.20 13.14 -12.68
N GLN A 301 12.00 12.51 -13.84
CA GLN A 301 10.70 12.41 -14.52
C GLN A 301 9.68 11.43 -13.92
N ASP A 302 10.09 10.59 -12.96
CA ASP A 302 9.23 9.54 -12.37
C ASP A 302 9.41 9.35 -10.83
N HIS A 303 10.14 10.24 -10.14
CA HIS A 303 10.66 10.01 -8.77
C HIS A 303 10.46 11.21 -7.82
N GLY A 304 9.21 11.67 -7.66
CA GLY A 304 8.90 13.01 -7.14
C GLY A 304 9.00 13.29 -5.63
N GLU A 305 9.49 12.36 -4.79
CA GLU A 305 9.41 12.48 -3.32
C GLU A 305 10.77 12.14 -2.67
N GLY A 306 11.70 13.09 -2.72
CA GLY A 306 12.97 13.02 -1.99
C GLY A 306 12.90 13.80 -0.67
N ASP A 307 12.76 13.09 0.46
CA ASP A 307 12.54 13.63 1.82
C ASP A 307 13.69 14.48 2.43
N TRP A 308 14.59 15.01 1.60
CA TRP A 308 15.70 15.90 1.98
C TRP A 308 15.26 17.07 2.85
N MET A 309 14.02 17.54 2.64
CA MET A 309 13.46 18.71 3.30
C MET A 309 12.67 18.37 4.55
N ASP A 310 12.38 17.11 4.84
CA ASP A 310 11.49 16.74 5.95
C ASP A 310 12.30 16.58 7.23
N ASP A 311 13.42 15.84 7.16
CA ASP A 311 14.39 15.74 8.25
C ASP A 311 15.47 16.85 8.18
N ASP A 312 15.57 17.60 9.28
CA ASP A 312 16.51 18.70 9.49
C ASP A 312 17.98 18.23 9.59
N ASP A 313 18.21 16.96 9.94
CA ASP A 313 19.55 16.35 10.05
C ASP A 313 20.12 15.97 8.67
N LEU A 314 19.29 15.59 7.68
CA LEU A 314 19.72 15.33 6.30
C LEU A 314 20.35 16.58 5.66
N VAL A 315 19.66 17.72 5.79
CA VAL A 315 20.19 19.05 5.40
C VAL A 315 21.48 19.38 6.14
N ALA A 316 21.55 19.07 7.44
CA ALA A 316 22.73 19.32 8.26
C ALA A 316 23.93 18.47 7.81
N GLY A 317 23.71 17.22 7.40
CA GLY A 317 24.71 16.32 6.83
C GLY A 317 25.31 16.84 5.53
N VAL A 318 24.49 17.26 4.57
CA VAL A 318 24.98 17.88 3.32
C VAL A 318 25.80 19.15 3.63
N ARG A 319 25.30 20.00 4.53
CA ARG A 319 26.00 21.24 4.93
C ARG A 319 27.32 20.96 5.65
N PHE A 320 27.39 19.93 6.49
CA PHE A 320 28.61 19.51 7.18
C PHE A 320 29.71 19.20 6.17
N TRP A 321 29.41 18.41 5.13
CA TRP A 321 30.40 18.02 4.13
C TRP A 321 30.92 19.17 3.25
N LEU A 322 30.08 20.19 3.01
CA LEU A 322 30.51 21.45 2.36
C LEU A 322 31.40 22.33 3.27
N THR A 323 31.32 22.17 4.60
CA THR A 323 32.02 23.01 5.58
C THR A 323 33.11 22.26 6.37
N GLU A 324 33.36 20.99 6.04
CA GLU A 324 34.41 20.17 6.65
C GLU A 324 35.77 20.88 6.48
N PRO A 325 36.49 21.23 7.56
CA PRO A 325 37.61 22.19 7.47
C PRO A 325 38.76 21.75 6.57
N GLN A 326 39.02 20.45 6.46
CA GLN A 326 40.13 19.89 5.70
C GLN A 326 39.78 19.80 4.21
N THR A 327 38.57 19.35 3.89
CA THR A 327 38.01 19.39 2.54
C THR A 327 37.94 20.83 2.05
N TYR A 328 37.29 21.72 2.81
CA TYR A 328 37.12 23.13 2.47
C TYR A 328 38.47 23.82 2.21
N ALA A 329 39.49 23.59 3.05
CA ALA A 329 40.82 24.17 2.87
C ALA A 329 41.53 23.71 1.58
N GLN A 330 41.26 22.48 1.12
CA GLN A 330 41.83 21.91 -0.11
C GLN A 330 41.16 22.42 -1.38
N LEU A 331 39.95 22.99 -1.29
CA LEU A 331 39.22 23.49 -2.44
C LEU A 331 39.87 24.76 -3.06
N PRO A 332 39.85 24.89 -4.40
CA PRO A 332 40.10 26.13 -5.11
C PRO A 332 39.37 27.34 -4.51
N LEU A 333 40.02 28.51 -4.55
CA LEU A 333 39.46 29.76 -4.01
C LEU A 333 38.11 30.14 -4.65
N LYS A 334 37.85 29.72 -5.90
CA LYS A 334 36.57 29.91 -6.60
C LYS A 334 35.43 29.09 -5.99
N GLU A 335 35.72 27.90 -5.48
CA GLU A 335 34.72 27.02 -4.84
C GLU A 335 34.46 27.45 -3.41
N ARG A 336 35.51 27.74 -2.62
CA ARG A 336 35.33 28.33 -1.28
C ARG A 336 34.47 29.59 -1.29
N ARG A 337 34.76 30.54 -2.19
CA ARG A 337 33.94 31.76 -2.35
C ARG A 337 32.49 31.49 -2.76
N TRP A 338 32.22 30.38 -3.47
CA TRP A 338 30.86 29.97 -3.78
C TRP A 338 30.17 29.38 -2.55
N ILE A 339 30.85 28.49 -1.81
CA ILE A 339 30.37 27.95 -0.52
C ILE A 339 30.05 29.08 0.47
N ASP A 340 30.99 30.00 0.69
CA ASP A 340 30.80 31.17 1.57
C ASP A 340 29.60 32.02 1.11
N GLY A 341 29.49 32.22 -0.21
CA GLY A 341 28.39 32.94 -0.84
C GLY A 341 27.03 32.29 -0.57
N VAL A 342 26.87 31.01 -0.86
CA VAL A 342 25.58 30.30 -0.69
C VAL A 342 25.23 30.10 0.78
N LEU A 343 26.21 29.87 1.67
CA LEU A 343 25.96 29.77 3.11
C LEU A 343 25.62 31.11 3.76
N SER A 344 26.02 32.24 3.16
CA SER A 344 25.62 33.58 3.62
C SER A 344 24.16 33.93 3.27
N GLN A 345 23.54 33.20 2.33
CA GLN A 345 22.15 33.44 1.89
C GLN A 345 21.08 32.80 2.78
N GLY A 346 21.47 32.00 3.78
CA GLY A 346 20.55 31.35 4.71
C GLY A 346 20.91 29.90 5.02
N ARG A 347 20.09 29.21 5.81
CA ARG A 347 20.34 27.80 6.19
C ARG A 347 20.42 26.88 4.98
N LEU A 348 19.57 27.11 3.98
CA LEU A 348 19.41 26.28 2.78
C LEU A 348 20.01 26.88 1.51
N GLY A 349 20.76 27.99 1.59
CA GLY A 349 21.21 28.71 0.39
C GLY A 349 22.06 27.87 -0.57
N PHE A 350 22.73 26.82 -0.08
CA PHE A 350 23.48 25.85 -0.89
C PHE A 350 22.61 24.91 -1.74
N LEU A 351 21.31 24.83 -1.48
CA LEU A 351 20.33 24.09 -2.27
C LEU A 351 19.57 24.99 -3.26
N ARG A 352 19.86 26.31 -3.30
CA ARG A 352 19.11 27.28 -4.12
C ARG A 352 19.14 26.94 -5.62
N ASP A 353 20.30 26.55 -6.15
CA ASP A 353 20.43 26.26 -7.58
C ASP A 353 19.73 24.92 -7.95
N LEU A 354 19.73 23.94 -7.04
CA LEU A 354 18.92 22.72 -7.14
C LEU A 354 17.41 23.00 -7.06
N ALA A 355 16.98 23.88 -6.14
CA ALA A 355 15.58 24.31 -6.04
C ALA A 355 15.11 25.04 -7.32
N ILE A 356 16.00 25.79 -7.98
CA ILE A 356 15.73 26.39 -9.28
C ILE A 356 15.60 25.31 -10.38
N ALA A 357 16.45 24.28 -10.38
CA ALA A 357 16.34 23.16 -11.31
C ALA A 357 15.02 22.39 -11.14
N ILE A 358 14.68 22.01 -9.91
CA ILE A 358 13.40 21.38 -9.55
C ILE A 358 12.22 22.24 -9.99
N GLY A 359 12.23 23.54 -9.67
CA GLY A 359 11.13 24.44 -10.03
C GLY A 359 11.01 24.72 -11.54
N LYS A 360 12.11 24.66 -12.30
CA LYS A 360 12.01 24.65 -13.78
C LYS A 360 11.36 23.37 -14.25
N GLN A 361 11.88 22.21 -13.83
CA GLN A 361 11.39 20.90 -14.28
C GLN A 361 9.89 20.77 -13.98
N TRP A 362 9.49 21.10 -12.75
CA TRP A 362 8.10 21.23 -12.32
C TRP A 362 7.24 21.92 -13.36
N LEU A 363 7.65 23.08 -13.89
CA LEU A 363 6.82 23.92 -14.77
C LEU A 363 7.17 23.85 -16.27
N THR A 364 8.13 23.02 -16.69
CA THR A 364 8.55 22.91 -18.09
C THR A 364 8.43 21.52 -18.70
N ASP A 365 8.30 20.47 -17.87
CA ASP A 365 8.08 19.11 -18.36
C ASP A 365 6.68 18.59 -18.01
N ALA A 366 5.87 18.36 -19.05
CA ALA A 366 4.54 17.78 -18.94
C ALA A 366 4.53 16.29 -18.51
N ARG A 367 5.69 15.63 -18.48
CA ARG A 367 5.85 14.20 -18.14
C ARG A 367 6.29 13.95 -16.69
N SER A 368 6.71 15.00 -15.98
CA SER A 368 7.24 14.93 -14.62
C SER A 368 6.15 14.93 -13.53
N PRO A 369 6.39 14.34 -12.35
CA PRO A 369 5.42 14.26 -11.24
C PRO A 369 5.25 15.63 -10.56
N SER A 370 4.50 16.52 -11.21
CA SER A 370 4.46 17.95 -10.91
C SER A 370 4.10 18.28 -9.46
N TYR A 371 3.21 17.50 -8.83
CA TYR A 371 2.84 17.71 -7.43
C TYR A 371 3.99 17.44 -6.45
N GLY A 372 4.76 16.35 -6.62
CA GLY A 372 5.90 16.05 -5.76
C GLY A 372 7.04 17.09 -5.88
N LEU A 373 7.33 17.52 -7.11
CA LEU A 373 8.29 18.59 -7.38
C LEU A 373 7.86 19.93 -6.74
N TYR A 374 6.57 20.23 -6.74
CA TYR A 374 5.99 21.35 -6.00
C TYR A 374 6.18 21.20 -4.48
N CYS A 375 5.85 20.04 -3.89
CA CYS A 375 5.96 19.80 -2.45
C CYS A 375 7.39 20.03 -1.94
N TRP A 376 8.38 19.48 -2.65
CA TRP A 376 9.79 19.70 -2.34
C TRP A 376 10.15 21.20 -2.38
N LEU A 377 9.71 21.90 -3.41
CA LEU A 377 10.00 23.33 -3.58
C LEU A 377 9.32 24.20 -2.52
N ASP A 378 8.08 23.89 -2.13
CA ASP A 378 7.39 24.62 -1.08
C ASP A 378 8.04 24.39 0.29
N HIS A 379 8.45 23.14 0.61
CA HIS A 379 9.20 22.84 1.84
C HIS A 379 10.55 23.59 1.88
N PHE A 380 11.27 23.69 0.75
CA PHE A 380 12.47 24.52 0.64
C PHE A 380 12.18 26.00 0.93
N ILE A 381 11.13 26.58 0.32
CA ILE A 381 10.77 27.99 0.49
C ILE A 381 10.35 28.26 1.94
N GLU A 382 9.54 27.39 2.54
CA GLU A 382 9.10 27.52 3.94
C GLU A 382 10.29 27.45 4.91
N LYS A 383 11.14 26.41 4.82
CA LYS A 383 12.29 26.27 5.71
C LYS A 383 13.33 27.40 5.53
N ASN A 384 13.50 27.93 4.31
CA ASN A 384 14.43 29.03 4.05
C ASN A 384 13.90 30.41 4.52
N THR A 385 12.60 30.67 4.36
CA THR A 385 11.96 31.92 4.86
C THR A 385 11.90 31.95 6.39
N ASN A 386 11.51 30.83 7.03
CA ASN A 386 11.53 30.67 8.49
C ASN A 386 12.94 30.76 9.10
N SER A 387 13.98 30.40 8.34
CA SER A 387 15.38 30.60 8.76
C SER A 387 15.77 32.08 8.75
N SER A 388 15.32 32.83 7.75
CA SER A 388 15.67 34.25 7.55
C SER A 388 15.03 35.15 8.61
N SER A 389 13.76 34.91 8.96
CA SER A 389 13.07 35.66 10.02
C SER A 389 13.72 35.48 11.39
N ARG A 390 14.18 34.26 11.72
CA ARG A 390 14.91 33.97 12.97
C ARG A 390 16.28 34.66 13.04
N ILE A 391 17.00 34.77 11.92
CA ILE A 391 18.28 35.49 11.86
C ILE A 391 18.06 36.99 12.11
N ASN A 392 17.11 37.61 11.42
CA ASN A 392 16.81 39.03 11.59
C ASN A 392 16.34 39.33 13.03
N ALA A 393 15.41 38.53 13.58
CA ALA A 393 14.97 38.71 14.97
C ALA A 393 16.11 38.52 15.99
N SER A 394 17.10 37.67 15.71
CA SER A 394 18.29 37.50 16.55
C SER A 394 19.26 38.68 16.46
N GLN A 395 19.37 39.31 15.28
CA GLN A 395 20.17 40.53 15.08
C GLN A 395 19.49 41.74 15.74
N GLU A 396 18.19 41.94 15.55
CA GLU A 396 17.40 42.98 16.23
C GLU A 396 17.46 42.82 17.76
N ALA A 397 17.41 41.59 18.28
CA ALA A 397 17.60 41.34 19.71
C ALA A 397 19.03 41.66 20.19
N ALA A 398 20.06 41.39 19.38
CA ALA A 398 21.44 41.71 19.71
C ALA A 398 21.69 43.24 19.72
N GLU A 399 21.15 43.97 18.74
CA GLU A 399 21.22 45.43 18.66
C GLU A 399 20.40 46.09 19.78
N SER A 400 19.20 45.58 20.07
CA SER A 400 18.39 45.97 21.24
C SER A 400 19.13 45.79 22.57
N THR A 401 19.99 44.79 22.68
CA THR A 401 20.80 44.54 23.89
C THR A 401 22.02 45.47 23.99
N GLN A 402 22.46 46.08 22.88
CA GLN A 402 23.60 47.02 22.86
C GLN A 402 23.24 48.48 23.21
N GLU A 403 21.97 48.91 23.10
CA GLU A 403 21.54 50.25 23.54
C GLU A 403 21.41 50.40 25.07
N ALA A 404 21.63 49.34 25.85
CA ALA A 404 21.38 49.30 27.29
C ALA A 404 22.65 49.20 28.19
N GLN A 405 23.73 49.95 27.88
CA GLN A 405 24.78 50.25 28.88
C GLN A 405 25.20 51.73 28.88
N PRO A 406 25.33 52.36 30.08
CA PRO A 406 25.74 53.76 30.18
C PRO A 406 27.25 53.92 29.99
N SER A 407 27.63 55.04 29.40
CA SER A 407 29.01 55.44 29.15
C SER A 407 29.84 55.62 30.43
N ASP A 408 31.09 55.14 30.41
CA ASP A 408 32.16 55.68 31.25
C ASP A 408 33.49 55.79 30.48
N THR A 409 34.40 56.62 30.97
CA THR A 409 35.34 57.40 30.13
C THR A 409 36.83 56.96 30.13
N ALA A 410 37.55 57.45 29.11
CA ALA A 410 39.02 57.53 28.93
C ALA A 410 39.79 56.24 28.52
N GLY A 411 40.84 56.29 27.69
CA GLY A 411 41.42 57.42 26.91
C GLY A 411 42.84 57.12 26.39
N ALA A 412 43.32 57.90 25.39
CA ALA A 412 44.67 57.88 24.77
C ALA A 412 45.05 56.64 23.90
N ALA A 413 45.85 56.73 22.82
CA ALA A 413 46.31 57.87 21.99
C ALA A 413 46.81 57.36 20.60
N ALA A 414 46.82 58.24 19.58
CA ALA A 414 47.33 57.97 18.21
C ALA A 414 48.85 58.31 18.05
N PRO A 415 49.49 57.92 16.92
CA PRO A 415 49.60 58.78 15.72
C PRO A 415 49.27 58.03 14.40
N ALA A 416 48.63 58.63 13.36
CA ALA A 416 49.11 59.59 12.34
C ALA A 416 50.18 59.00 11.36
N SER A 417 50.17 59.22 10.03
CA SER A 417 49.48 60.23 9.17
C SER A 417 49.28 59.80 7.68
N GLU A 418 48.50 60.60 6.93
CA GLU A 418 48.61 60.92 5.46
C GLU A 418 48.34 59.81 4.41
N TYR A 419 47.76 60.01 3.20
CA TYR A 419 47.24 61.14 2.39
C TYR A 419 46.31 60.51 1.28
N ALA A 420 45.39 61.15 0.53
CA ALA A 420 44.81 62.49 0.43
C ALA A 420 43.45 62.41 -0.36
N GLU A 421 42.74 63.54 -0.57
CA GLU A 421 41.47 63.63 -1.34
C GLU A 421 41.66 63.94 -2.84
N VAL A 422 40.69 63.54 -3.69
CA VAL A 422 40.21 64.32 -4.86
C VAL A 422 38.70 64.15 -5.02
N THR A 423 37.97 65.24 -5.23
CA THR A 423 36.50 65.31 -5.27
C THR A 423 35.92 65.66 -6.65
N SER A 424 34.84 64.99 -7.05
CA SER A 424 33.75 65.53 -7.89
C SER A 424 32.54 64.56 -7.82
N GLY A 425 31.27 64.94 -7.69
CA GLY A 425 30.66 66.27 -7.60
C GLY A 425 29.78 66.59 -8.81
N VAL A 426 28.45 66.43 -8.69
CA VAL A 426 27.35 67.24 -9.27
C VAL A 426 25.99 66.63 -8.88
N ASN A 427 25.09 67.46 -8.34
CA ASN A 427 23.66 67.16 -8.12
C ASN A 427 22.82 67.58 -9.34
N SER A 428 21.61 67.01 -9.51
CA SER A 428 20.37 67.82 -9.53
C SER A 428 19.08 67.00 -9.72
N ASP A 429 18.22 67.10 -8.71
CA ASP A 429 16.79 67.46 -8.76
C ASP A 429 15.71 66.65 -9.52
N THR A 430 14.70 66.35 -8.72
CA THR A 430 13.31 65.97 -9.01
C THR A 430 12.52 66.97 -9.86
N ARG A 431 11.51 66.48 -10.62
CA ARG A 431 10.16 67.10 -10.64
C ARG A 431 9.04 66.15 -11.06
N THR A 432 7.97 66.13 -10.27
CA THR A 432 6.65 65.54 -10.57
C THR A 432 5.77 66.46 -11.42
N GLU A 433 4.92 65.92 -12.29
CA GLU A 433 3.62 66.57 -12.60
C GLU A 433 2.55 65.56 -13.09
N LYS A 434 1.28 65.90 -12.84
CA LYS A 434 0.07 65.11 -13.15
C LYS A 434 -0.51 65.52 -14.51
N LEU A 435 -1.42 64.72 -15.12
CA LEU A 435 -2.78 65.18 -15.49
C LEU A 435 -3.69 64.07 -16.08
N ASN A 436 -5.01 64.37 -16.09
CA ASN A 436 -6.13 63.48 -16.42
C ASN A 436 -6.68 63.65 -17.86
N GLY A 437 -7.57 62.73 -18.30
CA GLY A 437 -8.55 62.90 -19.40
C GLY A 437 -8.82 61.56 -20.12
N VAL A 438 -9.99 60.88 -20.09
CA VAL A 438 -11.44 61.21 -20.26
C VAL A 438 -11.93 61.21 -21.73
N GLY A 439 -13.00 60.44 -21.99
CA GLY A 439 -13.72 60.22 -23.27
C GLY A 439 -14.02 58.72 -23.45
N GLU A 440 -15.24 58.15 -23.52
CA GLU A 440 -16.57 58.58 -24.06
C GLU A 440 -16.53 59.02 -25.53
N ALA A 441 -17.42 58.59 -26.45
CA ALA A 441 -18.45 57.53 -26.49
C ALA A 441 -18.91 57.31 -27.97
N ASP A 442 -19.95 56.49 -28.21
CA ASP A 442 -20.79 56.40 -29.43
C ASP A 442 -20.20 55.81 -30.75
N ASN A 443 -21.02 55.35 -31.73
CA ASN A 443 -22.20 54.46 -31.72
C ASN A 443 -22.64 54.13 -33.19
N THR A 444 -23.09 52.89 -33.44
CA THR A 444 -24.08 52.47 -34.48
C THR A 444 -23.78 52.76 -36.00
N PRO A 445 -24.68 52.42 -36.96
CA PRO A 445 -24.91 51.03 -37.46
C PRO A 445 -25.10 50.90 -39.01
N THR A 446 -25.28 49.69 -39.56
CA THR A 446 -26.17 49.27 -40.70
C THR A 446 -25.87 47.79 -41.07
N GLU A 447 -26.84 46.86 -41.16
CA GLU A 447 -27.73 46.50 -42.31
C GLU A 447 -26.95 45.90 -43.52
N GLU A 448 -27.38 44.85 -44.26
CA GLU A 448 -28.70 44.21 -44.41
C GLU A 448 -28.60 42.79 -45.08
N ALA A 449 -29.66 41.94 -44.97
CA ALA A 449 -30.14 40.93 -45.96
C ALA A 449 -29.23 39.72 -46.41
N THR A 450 -29.72 38.49 -46.72
CA THR A 450 -31.07 37.87 -46.79
C THR A 450 -30.98 36.32 -46.91
N GLU A 451 -31.93 35.60 -46.30
CA GLU A 451 -32.62 34.35 -46.76
C GLU A 451 -31.80 33.03 -47.02
N SER A 452 -32.30 31.81 -46.79
CA SER A 452 -33.68 31.29 -46.60
C SER A 452 -33.78 30.00 -45.75
N SER A 453 -34.97 29.78 -45.17
CA SER A 453 -35.65 28.54 -44.70
C SER A 453 -34.89 27.19 -44.64
N SER A 454 -35.10 26.32 -43.63
CA SER A 454 -36.43 25.95 -43.11
C SER A 454 -36.45 25.37 -41.67
N ASP A 455 -37.44 25.81 -40.90
CA ASP A 455 -37.92 25.26 -39.61
C ASP A 455 -38.73 23.94 -39.84
N PRO A 456 -38.89 23.04 -38.84
CA PRO A 456 -39.77 23.35 -37.70
C PRO A 456 -39.31 22.86 -36.30
N GLN A 457 -39.47 23.74 -35.32
CA GLN A 457 -40.22 23.58 -34.04
C GLN A 457 -40.09 22.26 -33.24
N SER A 458 -39.92 22.27 -31.91
CA SER A 458 -39.76 23.38 -30.96
C SER A 458 -39.38 22.83 -29.58
N GLY A 459 -38.33 23.39 -28.97
CA GLY A 459 -37.99 23.18 -27.55
C GLY A 459 -37.34 24.45 -27.01
N GLY A 460 -37.96 25.10 -26.03
CA GLY A 460 -37.46 26.36 -25.48
C GLY A 460 -36.18 26.16 -24.65
N PRO A 461 -35.27 27.16 -24.59
CA PRO A 461 -34.05 27.04 -23.82
C PRO A 461 -34.35 27.05 -22.32
N ILE A 462 -33.91 26.00 -21.62
CA ILE A 462 -33.85 25.99 -20.16
C ILE A 462 -32.80 27.03 -19.73
N GLN A 463 -33.19 27.94 -18.85
CA GLN A 463 -32.26 28.87 -18.23
C GLN A 463 -31.31 28.08 -17.32
N SER A 464 -30.01 28.22 -17.54
CA SER A 464 -28.99 27.62 -16.68
C SER A 464 -29.03 28.29 -15.30
N ASN A 465 -29.42 27.53 -14.28
CA ASN A 465 -29.24 27.95 -12.90
C ASN A 465 -27.74 28.06 -12.60
N GLN A 466 -27.30 29.25 -12.19
CA GLN A 466 -25.96 29.44 -11.64
C GLN A 466 -25.89 28.71 -10.30
N ALA A 467 -25.06 27.67 -10.22
CA ALA A 467 -24.73 27.02 -8.95
C ALA A 467 -24.01 28.03 -8.03
N ALA A 468 -24.38 28.05 -6.75
CA ALA A 468 -23.69 28.86 -5.75
C ALA A 468 -22.32 28.23 -5.45
N PRO A 469 -21.22 29.03 -5.35
CA PRO A 469 -19.91 28.49 -5.00
C PRO A 469 -19.92 27.92 -3.58
N GLY A 470 -19.49 26.66 -3.45
CA GLY A 470 -19.42 25.95 -2.18
C GLY A 470 -18.41 26.55 -1.20
N ALA A 471 -18.61 26.28 0.08
CA ALA A 471 -17.71 26.74 1.14
C ALA A 471 -16.43 25.88 1.16
N GLU A 472 -15.35 26.39 0.57
CA GLU A 472 -14.00 25.82 0.74
C GLU A 472 -13.64 25.72 2.22
N THR A 473 -13.10 24.57 2.64
CA THR A 473 -12.58 24.40 3.99
C THR A 473 -11.34 25.27 4.19
N THR A 474 -11.08 25.69 5.44
CA THR A 474 -9.94 26.57 5.76
C THR A 474 -8.58 25.93 5.47
N SER A 475 -8.52 24.60 5.32
CA SER A 475 -7.31 23.89 4.87
C SER A 475 -6.95 24.25 3.43
N GLY A 476 -7.89 24.09 2.49
CA GLY A 476 -7.60 24.27 1.06
C GLY A 476 -7.20 25.69 0.66
N ARG A 477 -7.60 26.72 1.41
CA ARG A 477 -7.10 28.09 1.15
C ARG A 477 -5.59 28.21 1.37
N ASN A 478 -5.04 27.46 2.32
CA ASN A 478 -3.60 27.45 2.58
C ASN A 478 -2.84 26.86 1.37
N ASP A 479 -3.30 25.73 0.83
CA ASP A 479 -2.57 25.03 -0.24
C ASP A 479 -2.58 25.82 -1.57
N ILE A 480 -3.66 26.54 -1.88
CA ILE A 480 -3.66 27.53 -2.97
C ILE A 480 -2.58 28.62 -2.76
N GLU A 481 -2.50 29.20 -1.56
CA GLU A 481 -1.53 30.26 -1.25
C GLU A 481 -0.08 29.74 -1.30
N ARG A 482 0.15 28.48 -0.90
CA ARG A 482 1.44 27.78 -1.00
C ARG A 482 1.85 27.54 -2.47
N ILE A 483 0.95 27.03 -3.32
CA ILE A 483 1.20 26.84 -4.75
C ILE A 483 1.54 28.17 -5.44
N GLU A 484 0.74 29.23 -5.22
CA GLU A 484 1.00 30.55 -5.80
C GLU A 484 2.30 31.19 -5.28
N ARG A 485 2.66 30.95 -4.00
CA ARG A 485 3.96 31.36 -3.42
C ARG A 485 5.14 30.65 -4.09
N ALA A 486 5.05 29.33 -4.26
CA ALA A 486 6.09 28.54 -4.93
C ALA A 486 6.25 28.97 -6.40
N LEU A 487 5.13 29.17 -7.11
CA LEU A 487 5.08 29.68 -8.47
C LEU A 487 5.68 31.08 -8.61
N ALA A 488 5.35 32.01 -7.70
CA ALA A 488 5.92 33.36 -7.70
C ALA A 488 7.44 33.34 -7.46
N TRP A 489 7.92 32.50 -6.54
CA TRP A 489 9.35 32.36 -6.24
C TRP A 489 10.12 31.87 -7.48
N ILE A 490 9.66 30.80 -8.13
CA ILE A 490 10.38 30.25 -9.28
C ILE A 490 10.31 31.16 -10.51
N LEU A 491 9.21 31.89 -10.73
CA LEU A 491 9.11 32.86 -11.83
C LEU A 491 10.04 34.09 -11.66
N ASP A 492 10.41 34.45 -10.43
CA ASP A 492 11.43 35.46 -10.14
C ASP A 492 12.85 34.90 -10.36
N HIS A 493 13.05 33.61 -10.08
CA HIS A 493 14.36 32.96 -10.11
C HIS A 493 14.74 32.30 -11.45
N ALA A 494 13.76 31.95 -12.29
CA ALA A 494 13.94 31.24 -13.55
C ALA A 494 13.07 31.82 -14.68
N LYS A 495 13.62 31.83 -15.90
CA LYS A 495 12.90 32.27 -17.11
C LYS A 495 12.05 31.13 -17.67
N ILE A 496 10.86 30.95 -17.11
CA ILE A 496 9.92 29.90 -17.51
C ILE A 496 8.91 30.44 -18.53
N SER A 497 8.72 29.69 -19.62
CA SER A 497 7.72 30.02 -20.64
C SER A 497 6.36 29.47 -20.24
N LYS A 498 5.30 30.28 -20.32
CA LYS A 498 3.92 29.85 -20.01
C LYS A 498 3.31 29.11 -21.20
N ASN A 499 3.89 27.96 -21.53
CA ASN A 499 3.50 27.08 -22.63
C ASN A 499 2.44 26.04 -22.19
N ASN A 500 2.26 24.99 -22.97
CA ASN A 500 1.35 23.89 -22.65
C ASN A 500 1.82 23.09 -21.42
N ALA A 501 3.08 22.63 -21.40
CA ALA A 501 3.69 21.96 -20.25
C ALA A 501 3.52 22.72 -18.91
N TYR A 502 3.74 24.04 -18.90
CA TYR A 502 3.47 24.91 -17.73
C TYR A 502 2.02 24.81 -17.23
N ASN A 503 1.04 24.72 -18.14
CA ASN A 503 -0.36 24.60 -17.77
C ASN A 503 -0.74 23.16 -17.37
N ILE A 504 -0.12 22.14 -17.95
CA ILE A 504 -0.28 20.74 -17.53
C ILE A 504 0.22 20.61 -16.08
N ALA A 505 1.46 21.03 -15.83
CA ALA A 505 2.09 20.96 -14.52
C ALA A 505 1.31 21.66 -13.39
N LEU A 506 0.86 22.90 -13.62
CA LEU A 506 0.01 23.59 -12.65
C LEU A 506 -1.36 22.92 -12.50
N GLY A 507 -1.91 22.37 -13.59
CA GLY A 507 -3.12 21.56 -13.54
C GLY A 507 -2.96 20.36 -12.62
N ASP A 508 -1.89 19.58 -12.80
CA ASP A 508 -1.59 18.39 -12.02
C ASP A 508 -1.29 18.74 -10.56
N THR A 509 -0.57 19.84 -10.32
CA THR A 509 -0.26 20.33 -8.97
C THR A 509 -1.52 20.73 -8.20
N TYR A 510 -2.41 21.51 -8.84
CA TYR A 510 -3.68 21.86 -8.23
C TYR A 510 -4.57 20.64 -8.01
N SER A 511 -4.54 19.65 -8.91
CA SER A 511 -5.34 18.43 -8.78
C SER A 511 -4.83 17.50 -7.69
N GLY A 512 -3.51 17.37 -7.52
CA GLY A 512 -2.86 16.66 -6.42
C GLY A 512 -3.17 17.29 -5.05
N ALA A 513 -3.26 18.62 -4.99
CA ALA A 513 -3.76 19.37 -3.84
C ALA A 513 -5.30 19.36 -3.68
N ALA A 514 -6.03 18.49 -4.40
CA ALA A 514 -7.49 18.41 -4.44
C ALA A 514 -8.25 19.70 -4.87
N HIS A 515 -7.57 20.66 -5.48
CA HIS A 515 -8.14 21.88 -6.07
C HIS A 515 -8.56 21.69 -7.53
N TYR A 516 -9.35 20.65 -7.78
CA TYR A 516 -9.72 20.19 -9.12
C TYR A 516 -10.28 21.26 -10.05
N SER A 517 -11.05 22.24 -9.55
CA SER A 517 -11.58 23.34 -10.37
C SER A 517 -10.48 24.24 -10.95
N LYS A 518 -9.41 24.51 -10.18
CA LYS A 518 -8.21 25.20 -10.68
C LYS A 518 -7.38 24.31 -11.60
N GLY A 519 -7.32 23.01 -11.29
CA GLY A 519 -6.73 22.00 -12.17
C GLY A 519 -7.32 22.08 -13.58
N ILE A 520 -8.65 21.99 -13.67
CA ILE A 520 -9.44 22.11 -14.90
C ILE A 520 -9.16 23.41 -15.65
N GLU A 521 -9.16 24.57 -14.97
CA GLU A 521 -8.86 25.85 -15.62
C GLU A 521 -7.49 25.84 -16.31
N HIS A 522 -6.48 25.27 -15.65
CA HIS A 522 -5.14 25.16 -16.21
C HIS A 522 -5.08 24.18 -17.39
N PHE A 523 -5.61 22.96 -17.25
CA PHE A 523 -5.61 22.00 -18.36
C PHE A 523 -6.41 22.50 -19.59
N GLN A 524 -7.51 23.23 -19.39
CA GLN A 524 -8.30 23.82 -20.50
C GLN A 524 -7.53 24.87 -21.31
N ARG A 525 -6.45 25.46 -20.77
CA ARG A 525 -5.58 26.41 -21.50
C ARG A 525 -4.60 25.71 -22.45
N VAL A 526 -4.45 24.40 -22.37
CA VAL A 526 -3.56 23.61 -23.23
C VAL A 526 -4.13 23.55 -24.65
N SER A 527 -3.31 23.90 -25.64
CA SER A 527 -3.76 23.96 -27.04
C SER A 527 -4.33 22.63 -27.54
N SER A 528 -5.48 22.70 -28.23
CA SER A 528 -6.15 21.56 -28.86
C SER A 528 -5.31 20.85 -29.92
N GLU A 529 -4.27 21.52 -30.44
CA GLU A 529 -3.34 21.01 -31.47
C GLU A 529 -2.02 20.53 -30.88
N SER A 530 -1.85 20.57 -29.55
CA SER A 530 -0.60 20.16 -28.90
C SER A 530 -0.42 18.65 -28.91
N ASN A 531 0.81 18.19 -29.18
CA ASN A 531 1.21 16.80 -28.95
C ASN A 531 1.03 16.39 -27.47
N GLU A 532 1.14 17.35 -26.53
CA GLU A 532 1.01 17.14 -25.08
C GLU A 532 -0.45 17.11 -24.60
N ARG A 533 -1.43 17.33 -25.48
CA ARG A 533 -2.86 17.43 -25.12
C ARG A 533 -3.39 16.22 -24.36
N HIS A 534 -2.81 15.04 -24.58
CA HIS A 534 -3.22 13.82 -23.88
C HIS A 534 -2.94 13.89 -22.36
N TYR A 535 -1.84 14.51 -21.91
CA TYR A 535 -1.61 14.76 -20.48
C TYR A 535 -2.67 15.73 -19.91
N ALA A 536 -3.01 16.78 -20.64
CA ALA A 536 -4.07 17.70 -20.23
C ALA A 536 -5.45 17.01 -20.14
N LEU A 537 -5.76 16.08 -21.04
CA LEU A 537 -6.99 15.28 -20.99
C LEU A 537 -7.00 14.26 -19.85
N LEU A 538 -5.83 13.70 -19.47
CA LEU A 538 -5.66 12.87 -18.27
C LEU A 538 -5.91 13.65 -16.99
N GLY A 539 -5.30 14.83 -16.88
CA GLY A 539 -5.52 15.75 -15.78
C GLY A 539 -6.97 16.21 -15.67
N LEU A 540 -7.62 16.55 -16.79
CA LEU A 540 -9.05 16.88 -16.84
C LEU A 540 -9.92 15.70 -16.40
N ALA A 541 -9.67 14.49 -16.91
CA ALA A 541 -10.46 13.31 -16.54
C ALA A 541 -10.39 13.06 -15.02
N SER A 542 -9.18 13.12 -14.46
CA SER A 542 -8.93 12.96 -13.03
C SER A 542 -9.59 14.06 -12.20
N SER A 543 -9.53 15.31 -12.66
CA SER A 543 -10.13 16.46 -11.97
C SER A 543 -11.65 16.45 -11.97
N TYR A 544 -12.28 16.15 -13.11
CA TYR A 544 -13.74 16.02 -13.19
C TYR A 544 -14.23 14.87 -12.32
N ASN A 545 -13.53 13.72 -12.31
CA ASN A 545 -13.82 12.61 -11.39
C ASN A 545 -13.70 13.05 -9.91
N GLY A 546 -12.66 13.83 -9.57
CA GLY A 546 -12.48 14.42 -8.24
C GLY A 546 -13.62 15.36 -7.80
N LEU A 547 -14.30 16.01 -8.76
CA LEU A 547 -15.52 16.80 -8.52
C LEU A 547 -16.83 15.97 -8.58
N GLY A 548 -16.75 14.69 -8.94
CA GLY A 548 -17.92 13.82 -9.16
C GLY A 548 -18.60 13.98 -10.53
N ASP A 549 -18.01 14.76 -11.44
CA ASP A 549 -18.52 15.01 -12.80
C ASP A 549 -18.10 13.88 -13.75
N GLN A 550 -18.80 12.75 -13.65
CA GLN A 550 -18.44 11.53 -14.39
C GLN A 550 -18.58 11.67 -15.91
N ASP A 551 -19.55 12.46 -16.39
CA ASP A 551 -19.76 12.67 -17.83
C ASP A 551 -18.56 13.38 -18.48
N ASN A 552 -18.07 14.47 -17.86
CA ASN A 552 -16.90 15.16 -18.38
C ASN A 552 -15.61 14.38 -18.13
N ALA A 553 -15.51 13.62 -17.04
CA ALA A 553 -14.38 12.72 -16.79
C ALA A 553 -14.26 11.65 -17.90
N TYR A 554 -15.35 10.93 -18.16
CA TYR A 554 -15.45 9.92 -19.21
C TYR A 554 -15.19 10.51 -20.60
N GLN A 555 -15.75 11.68 -20.92
CA GLN A 555 -15.53 12.32 -22.22
C GLN A 555 -14.07 12.76 -22.42
N CYS A 556 -13.39 13.28 -21.39
CA CYS A 556 -11.96 13.61 -21.45
C CYS A 556 -11.10 12.36 -21.61
N ALA A 557 -11.35 11.31 -20.82
CA ALA A 557 -10.67 10.02 -20.94
C ALA A 557 -10.85 9.42 -22.35
N LYS A 558 -12.05 9.52 -22.92
CA LYS A 558 -12.40 8.98 -24.25
C LYS A 558 -11.72 9.74 -25.38
N ASP A 559 -11.52 11.04 -25.25
CA ASP A 559 -10.75 11.82 -26.21
C ASP A 559 -9.24 11.57 -26.08
N CYS A 560 -8.74 11.35 -24.87
CA CYS A 560 -7.36 10.90 -24.64
C CYS A 560 -7.10 9.52 -25.25
N PHE A 561 -8.01 8.58 -25.04
CA PHE A 561 -7.99 7.23 -25.62
C PHE A 561 -7.91 7.25 -27.14
N LYS A 562 -8.66 8.13 -27.83
CA LYS A 562 -8.55 8.27 -29.30
C LYS A 562 -7.15 8.68 -29.76
N ILE A 563 -6.47 9.56 -29.01
CA ILE A 563 -5.10 9.99 -29.33
C ILE A 563 -4.16 8.79 -29.19
N PHE A 564 -4.20 8.07 -28.08
CA PHE A 564 -3.34 6.90 -27.88
C PHE A 564 -3.64 5.75 -28.86
N ARG A 565 -4.92 5.44 -29.14
CA ARG A 565 -5.29 4.42 -30.15
C ARG A 565 -4.76 4.79 -31.54
N GLY A 566 -4.91 6.06 -31.95
CA GLY A 566 -4.35 6.56 -33.21
C GLY A 566 -2.82 6.48 -33.27
N ARG A 567 -2.13 6.63 -32.13
CA ARG A 567 -0.66 6.42 -32.03
C ARG A 567 -0.29 4.94 -32.01
N ALA A 568 -1.11 4.07 -31.42
CA ALA A 568 -0.96 2.62 -31.41
C ALA A 568 -1.08 2.03 -32.83
N ASP A 569 -2.10 2.44 -33.58
CA ASP A 569 -2.34 2.07 -34.98
C ASP A 569 -1.16 2.46 -35.89
N GLN A 570 -0.45 3.54 -35.53
CA GLN A 570 0.76 4.01 -36.23
C GLN A 570 2.06 3.38 -35.70
N ASN A 571 1.99 2.56 -34.63
CA ASN A 571 3.12 2.01 -33.88
C ASN A 571 4.12 3.10 -33.40
N THR A 572 3.59 4.19 -32.85
CA THR A 572 4.33 5.38 -32.38
C THR A 572 4.24 5.61 -30.86
N LEU A 573 3.78 4.61 -30.10
CA LEU A 573 3.80 4.63 -28.64
C LEU A 573 5.20 4.28 -28.11
N ASP A 574 5.79 5.17 -27.31
CA ASP A 574 6.96 4.83 -26.49
C ASP A 574 6.55 3.95 -25.28
N THR A 575 7.51 3.48 -24.49
CA THR A 575 7.23 2.59 -23.35
C THR A 575 6.34 3.27 -22.28
N LYS A 576 6.51 4.58 -22.05
CA LYS A 576 5.71 5.36 -21.09
C LYS A 576 4.29 5.56 -21.65
N ASP A 577 4.16 5.87 -22.93
CA ASP A 577 2.87 5.94 -23.62
C ASP A 577 2.10 4.61 -23.58
N LYS A 578 2.77 3.46 -23.75
CA LYS A 578 2.13 2.13 -23.63
C LYS A 578 1.60 1.88 -22.23
N ARG A 579 2.36 2.25 -21.18
CA ARG A 579 1.93 2.13 -19.77
C ARG A 579 0.69 2.99 -19.49
N ILE A 580 0.70 4.25 -19.95
CA ILE A 580 -0.44 5.17 -19.80
C ILE A 580 -1.64 4.64 -20.59
N TYR A 581 -1.43 4.17 -21.83
CA TYR A 581 -2.51 3.63 -22.67
C TYR A 581 -3.12 2.35 -22.10
N SER A 582 -2.31 1.45 -21.52
CA SER A 582 -2.80 0.29 -20.74
C SER A 582 -3.73 0.74 -19.62
N THR A 583 -3.31 1.70 -18.79
CA THR A 583 -4.11 2.23 -17.67
C THR A 583 -5.46 2.79 -18.13
N TYR A 584 -5.53 3.42 -19.32
CA TYR A 584 -6.79 3.83 -19.92
C TYR A 584 -7.67 2.67 -20.38
N LEU A 585 -7.07 1.67 -21.04
CA LEU A 585 -7.78 0.47 -21.46
C LEU A 585 -8.32 -0.31 -20.26
N GLU A 586 -7.61 -0.30 -19.13
CA GLU A 586 -8.03 -0.83 -17.83
C GLU A 586 -9.24 -0.05 -17.30
N PHE A 587 -9.18 1.28 -17.22
CA PHE A 587 -10.30 2.14 -16.82
C PHE A 587 -11.56 1.97 -17.68
N PHE A 588 -11.42 1.86 -19.01
CA PHE A 588 -12.56 1.55 -19.88
C PHE A 588 -13.05 0.10 -19.70
N GLY A 589 -12.15 -0.82 -19.39
CA GLY A 589 -12.47 -2.18 -18.96
C GLY A 589 -13.39 -2.18 -17.76
N ASP A 590 -13.01 -1.48 -16.68
CA ASP A 590 -13.81 -1.26 -15.46
C ASP A 590 -15.18 -0.67 -15.80
N TYR A 591 -15.19 0.50 -16.44
CA TYR A 591 -16.41 1.23 -16.79
C TYR A 591 -17.42 0.37 -17.60
N PHE A 592 -16.93 -0.43 -18.56
CA PHE A 592 -17.80 -1.31 -19.34
C PHE A 592 -18.13 -2.64 -18.64
N GLU A 593 -17.33 -3.09 -17.68
CA GLU A 593 -17.63 -4.23 -16.81
C GLU A 593 -18.77 -3.87 -15.84
N ASP A 594 -18.66 -2.72 -15.16
CA ASP A 594 -19.65 -2.20 -14.21
C ASP A 594 -20.97 -1.84 -14.92
N SER A 595 -20.91 -1.20 -16.09
CA SER A 595 -22.10 -0.94 -16.91
C SER A 595 -22.71 -2.21 -17.56
N GLY A 596 -22.19 -3.41 -17.27
CA GLY A 596 -22.64 -4.68 -17.83
C GLY A 596 -22.40 -4.89 -19.33
N ASN A 597 -21.61 -4.02 -19.97
CA ASN A 597 -21.29 -4.07 -21.40
C ASN A 597 -20.05 -4.96 -21.65
N ARG A 598 -20.23 -6.26 -21.39
CA ARG A 598 -19.14 -7.24 -21.39
C ARG A 598 -18.34 -7.31 -22.69
N GLU A 599 -18.98 -7.14 -23.86
CA GLU A 599 -18.26 -7.18 -25.15
C GLU A 599 -17.21 -6.07 -25.24
N ARG A 600 -17.54 -4.86 -24.76
CA ARG A 600 -16.58 -3.77 -24.66
C ARG A 600 -15.52 -4.04 -23.59
N ALA A 601 -15.90 -4.49 -22.39
CA ALA A 601 -14.93 -4.83 -21.35
C ALA A 601 -13.86 -5.82 -21.86
N LEU A 602 -14.27 -6.84 -22.62
CA LEU A 602 -13.37 -7.80 -23.28
C LEU A 602 -12.49 -7.18 -24.38
N GLU A 603 -13.01 -6.26 -25.20
CA GLU A 603 -12.20 -5.51 -26.19
C GLU A 603 -11.07 -4.74 -25.49
N PHE A 604 -11.44 -3.94 -24.49
CA PHE A 604 -10.56 -3.03 -23.78
C PHE A 604 -9.50 -3.76 -22.94
N LEU A 605 -9.90 -4.67 -22.06
CA LEU A 605 -8.97 -5.46 -21.25
C LEU A 605 -8.09 -6.38 -22.11
N GLY A 606 -8.62 -6.89 -23.23
CA GLY A 606 -7.87 -7.67 -24.20
C GLY A 606 -6.79 -6.85 -24.91
N GLU A 607 -7.03 -5.56 -25.15
CA GLU A 607 -6.02 -4.64 -25.67
C GLU A 607 -4.99 -4.25 -24.60
N ALA A 608 -5.41 -4.02 -23.35
CA ALA A 608 -4.51 -3.76 -22.22
C ALA A 608 -3.49 -4.91 -22.04
N TYR A 609 -3.98 -6.15 -21.96
CA TYR A 609 -3.15 -7.35 -21.83
C TYR A 609 -2.17 -7.52 -23.01
N ARG A 610 -2.54 -7.13 -24.24
CA ARG A 610 -1.62 -7.16 -25.39
C ARG A 610 -0.50 -6.11 -25.33
N LEU A 611 -0.74 -4.98 -24.68
CA LEU A 611 0.29 -3.95 -24.46
C LEU A 611 1.21 -4.31 -23.29
N LYS A 612 0.66 -4.98 -22.28
CA LYS A 612 1.34 -5.29 -21.02
C LYS A 612 1.11 -6.76 -20.59
N PRO A 613 1.69 -7.76 -21.28
CA PRO A 613 1.44 -9.18 -20.99
C PRO A 613 1.89 -9.62 -19.59
N GLU A 614 2.82 -8.89 -18.97
CA GLU A 614 3.26 -9.09 -17.59
C GLU A 614 2.24 -8.58 -16.54
N ALA A 615 1.21 -7.82 -16.95
CA ALA A 615 0.10 -7.42 -16.08
C ALA A 615 -0.89 -8.58 -15.87
N HIS A 616 -0.45 -9.56 -15.10
CA HIS A 616 -1.19 -10.75 -14.67
C HIS A 616 -2.67 -10.53 -14.32
N GLU A 617 -2.96 -9.41 -13.67
CA GLU A 617 -4.31 -9.04 -13.27
C GLU A 617 -5.28 -8.94 -14.46
N MET A 618 -4.82 -8.39 -15.58
CA MET A 618 -5.65 -8.25 -16.79
C MET A 618 -5.95 -9.60 -17.44
N PHE A 619 -4.99 -10.52 -17.41
CA PHE A 619 -5.23 -11.90 -17.82
C PHE A 619 -6.34 -12.55 -16.98
N TRP A 620 -6.23 -12.52 -15.65
CA TRP A 620 -7.22 -13.17 -14.78
C TRP A 620 -8.60 -12.49 -14.82
N ARG A 621 -8.66 -11.18 -15.06
CA ARG A 621 -9.92 -10.47 -15.33
C ARG A 621 -10.56 -10.89 -16.66
N LEU A 622 -9.77 -11.09 -17.72
CA LEU A 622 -10.28 -11.67 -18.97
C LEU A 622 -10.85 -13.08 -18.75
N ILE A 623 -10.13 -13.96 -18.03
CA ILE A 623 -10.63 -15.29 -17.69
C ILE A 623 -11.94 -15.21 -16.87
N LYS A 624 -12.04 -14.29 -15.89
CA LYS A 624 -13.28 -14.02 -15.15
C LYS A 624 -14.44 -13.68 -16.09
N LEU A 625 -14.28 -12.67 -16.95
CA LEU A 625 -15.34 -12.26 -17.89
C LEU A 625 -15.72 -13.40 -18.86
N HIS A 626 -14.75 -14.17 -19.35
CA HIS A 626 -15.02 -15.35 -20.18
C HIS A 626 -15.69 -16.50 -19.40
N CYS A 627 -15.63 -16.53 -18.07
CA CYS A 627 -16.36 -17.51 -17.23
C CYS A 627 -17.85 -17.18 -17.07
N GLU A 628 -18.27 -15.90 -17.15
CA GLU A 628 -19.65 -15.49 -16.80
C GLU A 628 -20.74 -16.13 -17.69
N THR A 629 -20.44 -16.40 -18.98
CA THR A 629 -21.33 -17.17 -19.87
C THR A 629 -20.71 -18.52 -20.23
N SER A 630 -21.56 -19.55 -20.31
CA SER A 630 -21.11 -20.92 -20.61
C SER A 630 -20.42 -21.03 -21.98
N GLU A 631 -20.86 -20.22 -22.95
CA GLU A 631 -20.43 -20.27 -24.36
C GLU A 631 -19.01 -19.75 -24.58
N SER A 632 -18.49 -18.92 -23.68
CA SER A 632 -17.15 -18.33 -23.79
C SER A 632 -16.07 -19.02 -22.95
N GLN A 633 -16.42 -20.08 -22.21
CA GLN A 633 -15.46 -20.76 -21.32
C GLN A 633 -14.45 -21.61 -22.07
N ASP A 634 -14.75 -22.03 -23.31
CA ASP A 634 -13.76 -22.62 -24.21
C ASP A 634 -12.72 -21.57 -24.64
N GLU A 635 -13.09 -20.30 -24.77
CA GLU A 635 -12.16 -19.20 -25.05
C GLU A 635 -11.27 -18.88 -23.85
N ALA A 636 -11.80 -18.91 -22.61
CA ALA A 636 -10.99 -18.85 -21.40
C ALA A 636 -9.96 -19.98 -21.33
N LEU A 637 -10.36 -21.21 -21.68
CA LEU A 637 -9.43 -22.35 -21.75
C LEU A 637 -8.36 -22.14 -22.84
N HIS A 638 -8.75 -21.61 -24.00
CA HIS A 638 -7.80 -21.30 -25.08
C HIS A 638 -6.80 -20.21 -24.69
N LEU A 639 -7.27 -19.11 -24.07
CA LEU A 639 -6.42 -18.04 -23.55
C LEU A 639 -5.41 -18.55 -22.52
N LEU A 640 -5.83 -19.42 -21.60
CA LEU A 640 -4.95 -20.04 -20.61
C LEU A 640 -3.91 -20.98 -21.25
N GLN A 641 -4.32 -21.78 -22.24
CA GLN A 641 -3.41 -22.67 -22.97
C GLN A 641 -2.42 -21.91 -23.86
N ASP A 642 -2.84 -20.82 -24.50
CA ASP A 642 -1.98 -19.96 -25.31
C ASP A 642 -0.98 -19.21 -24.43
N TRP A 643 -1.39 -18.75 -23.26
CA TRP A 643 -0.46 -18.19 -22.27
C TRP A 643 0.58 -19.23 -21.87
N GLU A 644 0.16 -20.42 -21.42
CA GLU A 644 1.06 -21.54 -21.05
C GLU A 644 2.02 -21.97 -22.18
N ALA A 645 1.66 -21.77 -23.44
CA ALA A 645 2.51 -22.05 -24.59
C ALA A 645 3.51 -20.91 -24.89
N ASN A 646 3.18 -19.67 -24.56
CA ASN A 646 3.89 -18.46 -24.98
C ASN A 646 4.59 -17.70 -23.83
N THR A 647 4.50 -18.17 -22.58
CA THR A 647 5.14 -17.52 -21.41
C THR A 647 6.65 -17.41 -21.57
N GLY A 648 7.14 -16.19 -21.81
CA GLY A 648 8.57 -15.84 -21.83
C GLY A 648 9.26 -15.85 -20.47
N GLY A 649 8.64 -16.39 -19.42
CA GLY A 649 9.25 -16.55 -18.09
C GLY A 649 8.26 -16.72 -16.94
N THR A 650 7.07 -16.10 -17.01
CA THR A 650 6.10 -16.07 -15.90
C THR A 650 5.17 -17.27 -15.88
N ASP A 651 5.30 -18.10 -14.86
CA ASP A 651 4.46 -19.28 -14.63
C ASP A 651 3.04 -18.86 -14.15
N PRO A 652 1.95 -19.34 -14.80
CA PRO A 652 0.58 -19.03 -14.39
C PRO A 652 0.24 -19.42 -12.94
N ALA A 653 0.92 -20.39 -12.34
CA ALA A 653 0.74 -20.71 -10.92
C ALA A 653 1.35 -19.64 -10.01
N ASN A 654 2.53 -19.11 -10.32
CA ASN A 654 3.11 -17.94 -9.65
C ASN A 654 2.25 -16.68 -9.88
N SER A 655 1.65 -16.51 -11.05
CA SER A 655 0.69 -15.42 -11.27
C SER A 655 -0.56 -15.56 -10.41
N LEU A 656 -1.13 -16.77 -10.31
CA LEU A 656 -2.28 -17.04 -9.45
C LEU A 656 -1.95 -16.83 -7.96
N LEU A 657 -0.70 -17.04 -7.57
CA LEU A 657 -0.16 -16.75 -6.24
C LEU A 657 -0.16 -15.24 -5.97
N GLU A 658 0.40 -14.41 -6.86
CA GLU A 658 0.37 -12.95 -6.77
C GLU A 658 -1.07 -12.37 -6.74
N MET A 659 -1.98 -12.98 -7.50
CA MET A 659 -3.41 -12.64 -7.42
C MET A 659 -4.03 -13.02 -6.08
N ALA A 660 -3.58 -14.11 -5.47
CA ALA A 660 -4.02 -14.56 -4.15
C ALA A 660 -3.37 -13.78 -2.99
N GLU A 661 -2.27 -13.05 -3.20
CA GLU A 661 -1.63 -12.20 -2.17
C GLU A 661 -2.38 -10.90 -1.91
N LYS A 662 -3.03 -10.28 -2.91
CA LYS A 662 -3.76 -9.01 -2.73
C LYS A 662 -5.24 -9.22 -2.44
N SER A 663 -5.76 -8.53 -1.42
CA SER A 663 -7.13 -8.70 -0.92
C SER A 663 -8.21 -8.22 -1.91
N GLU A 664 -7.98 -7.09 -2.56
CA GLU A 664 -8.88 -6.50 -3.58
C GLU A 664 -9.16 -7.50 -4.72
N ARG A 665 -8.11 -8.18 -5.17
CA ARG A 665 -8.12 -9.18 -6.26
C ARG A 665 -8.82 -10.50 -5.91
N GLN A 666 -9.02 -10.79 -4.63
CA GLN A 666 -9.72 -12.00 -4.15
C GLN A 666 -11.14 -12.12 -4.72
N SER A 667 -11.80 -10.97 -4.93
CA SER A 667 -13.16 -10.88 -5.46
C SER A 667 -13.27 -11.45 -6.88
N TYR A 668 -12.33 -11.11 -7.76
CA TYR A 668 -12.26 -11.58 -9.15
C TYR A 668 -12.06 -13.09 -9.23
N LEU A 669 -11.06 -13.62 -8.51
CA LEU A 669 -10.80 -15.07 -8.48
C LEU A 669 -12.00 -15.85 -7.94
N LEU A 670 -12.63 -15.36 -6.87
CA LEU A 670 -13.81 -16.00 -6.30
C LEU A 670 -14.99 -16.01 -7.29
N SER A 671 -15.23 -14.91 -7.99
CA SER A 671 -16.26 -14.80 -9.05
C SER A 671 -15.96 -15.76 -10.22
N MET A 672 -14.73 -15.73 -10.73
CA MET A 672 -14.25 -16.59 -11.82
C MET A 672 -14.45 -18.08 -11.51
N PHE A 673 -13.99 -18.53 -10.34
CA PHE A 673 -14.13 -19.94 -9.94
C PHE A 673 -15.59 -20.34 -9.77
N ARG A 674 -16.44 -19.46 -9.20
CA ARG A 674 -17.88 -19.73 -9.01
C ARG A 674 -18.66 -19.93 -10.31
N GLU A 675 -18.31 -19.20 -11.37
CA GLU A 675 -19.01 -19.27 -12.66
C GLU A 675 -18.48 -20.37 -13.60
N MET A 676 -17.40 -21.06 -13.20
CA MET A 676 -16.70 -22.06 -14.01
C MET A 676 -17.50 -23.37 -14.15
N LYS A 677 -17.91 -23.66 -15.38
CA LYS A 677 -18.70 -24.85 -15.78
C LYS A 677 -17.91 -25.82 -16.66
N ASN A 678 -17.03 -25.30 -17.49
CA ASN A 678 -16.20 -26.08 -18.40
C ASN A 678 -15.25 -26.98 -17.58
N GLU A 679 -15.45 -28.29 -17.67
CA GLU A 679 -14.70 -29.27 -16.87
C GLU A 679 -13.20 -29.19 -17.14
N LYS A 680 -12.77 -29.00 -18.39
CA LYS A 680 -11.35 -28.90 -18.74
C LYS A 680 -10.70 -27.65 -18.18
N LEU A 681 -11.39 -26.50 -18.24
CA LEU A 681 -10.92 -25.26 -17.62
C LEU A 681 -10.78 -25.43 -16.11
N ARG A 682 -11.79 -26.05 -15.48
CA ARG A 682 -11.81 -26.33 -14.04
C ARG A 682 -10.69 -27.26 -13.60
N ASP A 683 -10.45 -28.34 -14.33
CA ASP A 683 -9.37 -29.29 -14.05
C ASP A 683 -7.99 -28.63 -14.20
N ARG A 684 -7.82 -27.76 -15.21
CA ARG A 684 -6.58 -26.99 -15.37
C ARG A 684 -6.40 -25.97 -14.26
N CYS A 685 -7.42 -25.19 -13.92
CA CYS A 685 -7.39 -24.25 -12.79
C CYS A 685 -7.14 -24.95 -11.45
N ASN A 686 -7.71 -26.14 -11.20
CA ASN A 686 -7.39 -26.93 -10.01
C ASN A 686 -5.91 -27.33 -9.99
N THR A 687 -5.35 -27.74 -11.14
CA THR A 687 -3.91 -28.06 -11.25
C THR A 687 -3.04 -26.84 -10.94
N LEU A 688 -3.40 -25.66 -11.45
CA LEU A 688 -2.69 -24.40 -11.17
C LEU A 688 -2.78 -24.00 -9.69
N ILE A 689 -3.93 -24.21 -9.04
CA ILE A 689 -4.05 -23.99 -7.59
C ILE A 689 -3.19 -24.98 -6.80
N GLU A 690 -3.14 -26.25 -7.19
CA GLU A 690 -2.27 -27.25 -6.52
C GLU A 690 -0.78 -26.89 -6.64
N GLU A 691 -0.37 -26.33 -7.79
CA GLU A 691 0.99 -25.83 -7.99
C GLU A 691 1.26 -24.54 -7.20
N ALA A 692 0.35 -23.56 -7.23
CA ALA A 692 0.46 -22.32 -6.44
C ALA A 692 0.48 -22.62 -4.93
N LEU A 693 -0.31 -23.59 -4.45
CA LEU A 693 -0.31 -24.06 -3.06
C LEU A 693 1.03 -24.69 -2.65
N ARG A 694 1.69 -25.41 -3.57
CA ARG A 694 3.02 -25.96 -3.34
C ARG A 694 4.04 -24.82 -3.19
N ILE A 695 3.99 -23.82 -4.07
CA ILE A 695 4.90 -22.66 -4.04
C ILE A 695 4.67 -21.85 -2.76
N ALA A 696 3.43 -21.47 -2.44
CA ALA A 696 3.07 -20.77 -1.21
C ALA A 696 3.55 -21.52 0.05
N GLY A 697 3.41 -22.85 0.06
CA GLY A 697 3.85 -23.71 1.16
C GLY A 697 5.37 -23.86 1.28
N GLU A 698 6.11 -23.74 0.18
CA GLU A 698 7.58 -23.71 0.16
C GLU A 698 8.13 -22.35 0.60
N ASN A 699 7.50 -21.26 0.15
CA ASN A 699 7.86 -19.87 0.50
C ASN A 699 7.36 -19.42 1.89
N SER A 700 6.43 -20.18 2.51
CA SER A 700 5.77 -19.86 3.79
C SER A 700 4.77 -18.68 3.74
N GLU A 701 4.24 -18.37 2.56
CA GLU A 701 3.25 -17.31 2.28
C GLU A 701 1.86 -17.69 2.82
N SER A 702 1.66 -17.48 4.12
CA SER A 702 0.48 -18.00 4.84
C SER A 702 -0.84 -17.36 4.37
N THR A 703 -0.83 -16.08 4.00
CA THR A 703 -1.99 -15.35 3.43
C THR A 703 -2.46 -15.96 2.12
N ALA A 704 -1.56 -16.12 1.14
CA ALA A 704 -1.88 -16.70 -0.16
C ALA A 704 -2.26 -18.18 -0.03
N LEU A 705 -1.54 -18.95 0.81
CA LEU A 705 -1.87 -20.33 1.13
C LEU A 705 -3.31 -20.49 1.65
N ALA A 706 -3.74 -19.64 2.59
CA ALA A 706 -5.10 -19.67 3.13
C ALA A 706 -6.18 -19.39 2.07
N ARG A 707 -5.94 -18.40 1.20
CA ARG A 707 -6.87 -18.02 0.11
C ARG A 707 -6.93 -19.08 -0.99
N LEU A 708 -5.79 -19.60 -1.43
CA LEU A 708 -5.72 -20.71 -2.41
C LEU A 708 -6.40 -21.99 -1.88
N LEU A 709 -6.21 -22.34 -0.60
CA LEU A 709 -6.91 -23.47 0.03
C LEU A 709 -8.43 -23.25 0.04
N TYR A 710 -8.89 -22.02 0.31
CA TYR A 710 -10.32 -21.69 0.24
C TYR A 710 -10.86 -21.80 -1.19
N PHE A 711 -10.16 -21.25 -2.19
CA PHE A 711 -10.53 -21.35 -3.60
C PHE A 711 -10.58 -22.79 -4.10
N GLN A 712 -9.64 -23.65 -3.70
CA GLN A 712 -9.70 -25.08 -4.04
C GLN A 712 -10.93 -25.76 -3.44
N GLY A 713 -11.29 -25.39 -2.21
CA GLY A 713 -12.55 -25.84 -1.59
C GLY A 713 -13.78 -25.37 -2.38
N VAL A 714 -13.80 -24.12 -2.85
CA VAL A 714 -14.86 -23.59 -3.72
C VAL A 714 -14.96 -24.37 -5.04
N LEU A 715 -13.85 -24.61 -5.74
CA LEU A 715 -13.86 -25.37 -6.99
C LEU A 715 -14.42 -26.79 -6.84
N HIS A 716 -14.07 -27.50 -5.76
CA HIS A 716 -14.62 -28.82 -5.49
C HIS A 716 -16.11 -28.79 -5.11
N ALA A 717 -16.59 -27.73 -4.46
CA ALA A 717 -18.00 -27.64 -4.07
C ALA A 717 -18.97 -27.52 -5.26
N LEU A 718 -18.51 -27.05 -6.43
CA LEU A 718 -19.36 -26.75 -7.59
C LEU A 718 -19.91 -27.97 -8.35
N ASN A 719 -19.33 -29.17 -8.18
CA ASN A 719 -19.68 -30.38 -8.95
C ASN A 719 -20.28 -31.47 -8.04
N ALA A 720 -21.27 -31.07 -7.22
CA ALA A 720 -21.79 -31.79 -6.07
C ALA A 720 -22.22 -33.26 -6.23
N ASP A 721 -21.26 -34.19 -6.24
CA ASP A 721 -21.41 -35.49 -5.59
C ASP A 721 -20.97 -35.41 -4.10
N SER A 722 -21.16 -36.51 -3.35
CA SER A 722 -20.76 -36.57 -1.92
C SER A 722 -19.26 -36.42 -1.70
N ASP A 723 -18.45 -36.89 -2.64
CA ASP A 723 -17.02 -37.09 -2.47
C ASP A 723 -16.28 -35.76 -2.74
N LEU A 724 -16.75 -34.98 -3.71
CA LEU A 724 -16.27 -33.63 -3.97
C LEU A 724 -16.68 -32.65 -2.86
N ARG A 725 -17.88 -32.76 -2.27
CA ARG A 725 -18.26 -32.02 -1.05
C ARG A 725 -17.34 -32.38 0.14
N PHE A 726 -16.95 -33.64 0.29
CA PHE A 726 -15.99 -34.07 1.31
C PHE A 726 -14.56 -33.52 1.06
N LYS A 727 -14.13 -33.44 -0.20
CA LYS A 727 -12.86 -32.75 -0.55
C LYS A 727 -12.94 -31.26 -0.22
N ALA A 728 -14.03 -30.58 -0.57
CA ALA A 728 -14.22 -29.15 -0.30
C ALA A 728 -14.09 -28.84 1.20
N SER A 729 -14.83 -29.57 2.05
CA SER A 729 -14.71 -29.45 3.51
C SER A 729 -13.31 -29.80 4.05
N THR A 730 -12.61 -30.77 3.45
CA THR A 730 -11.21 -31.06 3.78
C THR A 730 -10.30 -29.87 3.49
N TYR A 731 -10.51 -29.14 2.38
CA TYR A 731 -9.72 -27.94 2.06
C TYR A 731 -10.05 -26.75 2.98
N TRP A 732 -11.32 -26.46 3.25
CA TRP A 732 -11.71 -25.43 4.22
C TRP A 732 -11.18 -25.76 5.63
N GLY A 733 -11.16 -27.03 6.03
CA GLY A 733 -10.53 -27.47 7.28
C GLY A 733 -9.01 -27.29 7.32
N LYS A 734 -8.32 -27.27 6.17
CA LYS A 734 -6.89 -26.89 6.10
C LYS A 734 -6.71 -25.38 6.29
N VAL A 735 -7.62 -24.54 5.76
CA VAL A 735 -7.58 -23.07 5.95
C VAL A 735 -7.49 -22.72 7.44
N LEU A 736 -8.32 -23.37 8.26
CA LEU A 736 -8.35 -23.16 9.71
C LEU A 736 -6.99 -23.41 10.40
N ARG A 737 -6.18 -24.30 9.83
CA ARG A 737 -4.89 -24.76 10.39
C ARG A 737 -3.68 -24.00 9.84
N VAL A 738 -3.89 -23.03 8.94
CA VAL A 738 -2.80 -22.17 8.47
C VAL A 738 -2.32 -21.31 9.65
N PRO A 739 -1.04 -21.40 10.04
CA PRO A 739 -0.53 -20.57 11.12
C PRO A 739 -0.40 -19.14 10.61
N LEU A 740 -1.09 -18.19 11.26
CA LEU A 740 -0.81 -16.77 11.03
C LEU A 740 0.40 -16.35 11.87
N LEU A 741 1.14 -15.38 11.36
CA LEU A 741 2.16 -14.66 12.11
C LEU A 741 1.49 -13.38 12.61
N ASP A 742 1.47 -13.16 13.93
CA ASP A 742 0.62 -12.18 14.64
C ASP A 742 0.91 -10.68 14.34
N GLU A 743 1.66 -10.32 13.29
CA GLU A 743 2.39 -9.05 13.21
C GLU A 743 2.33 -8.26 11.88
N THR A 744 1.37 -8.51 10.97
CA THR A 744 1.16 -7.61 9.80
C THR A 744 -0.25 -7.01 9.75
N GLU A 745 -0.35 -5.74 9.34
CA GLU A 745 -1.61 -4.96 9.33
C GLU A 745 -2.72 -5.53 8.40
N ASP A 746 -2.37 -6.51 7.56
CA ASP A 746 -3.28 -7.25 6.66
C ASP A 746 -4.04 -8.42 7.31
N ASP A 747 -3.88 -8.65 8.62
CA ASP A 747 -4.48 -9.77 9.39
C ASP A 747 -6.02 -9.89 9.18
N TRP A 748 -6.71 -8.76 8.98
CA TRP A 748 -8.15 -8.72 8.70
C TRP A 748 -8.55 -9.56 7.48
N THR A 749 -7.69 -9.63 6.46
CA THR A 749 -7.97 -10.33 5.19
C THR A 749 -7.93 -11.85 5.35
N VAL A 750 -7.07 -12.36 6.23
CA VAL A 750 -6.96 -13.79 6.50
C VAL A 750 -7.96 -14.21 7.57
N SER A 751 -8.28 -13.33 8.51
CA SER A 751 -9.44 -13.48 9.38
C SER A 751 -10.73 -13.64 8.56
N ASP A 752 -10.97 -12.81 7.53
CA ASP A 752 -12.10 -12.97 6.60
C ASP A 752 -12.12 -14.34 5.89
N ILE A 753 -10.99 -14.80 5.34
CA ILE A 753 -10.98 -16.10 4.62
C ILE A 753 -11.18 -17.30 5.55
N VAL A 754 -10.64 -17.23 6.78
CA VAL A 754 -10.87 -18.23 7.83
C VAL A 754 -12.33 -18.21 8.27
N ASN A 755 -12.92 -17.04 8.47
CA ASN A 755 -14.34 -16.88 8.81
C ASN A 755 -15.26 -17.42 7.70
N LYS A 756 -14.94 -17.16 6.43
CA LYS A 756 -15.64 -17.74 5.27
C LYS A 756 -15.51 -19.27 5.23
N ALA A 757 -14.32 -19.82 5.48
CA ALA A 757 -14.11 -21.26 5.56
C ALA A 757 -14.93 -21.92 6.69
N MET A 758 -14.89 -21.36 7.91
CA MET A 758 -15.67 -21.86 9.06
C MET A 758 -17.18 -21.75 8.81
N THR A 759 -17.66 -20.61 8.31
CA THR A 759 -19.08 -20.39 7.98
C THR A 759 -19.57 -21.44 6.98
N THR A 760 -18.77 -21.73 5.95
CA THR A 760 -19.12 -22.72 4.91
C THR A 760 -19.14 -24.15 5.46
N LEU A 761 -18.19 -24.53 6.31
CA LEU A 761 -18.18 -25.82 7.02
C LEU A 761 -19.41 -26.01 7.91
N MET A 762 -19.72 -25.00 8.72
CA MET A 762 -20.81 -25.04 9.70
C MET A 762 -22.19 -25.01 9.02
N ARG A 763 -22.32 -24.29 7.90
CA ARG A 763 -23.50 -24.39 7.03
C ARG A 763 -23.69 -25.81 6.51
N SER A 764 -22.63 -26.44 5.98
CA SER A 764 -22.73 -27.80 5.43
C SER A 764 -23.14 -28.83 6.49
N ALA A 765 -22.71 -28.68 7.74
CA ALA A 765 -23.14 -29.51 8.86
C ALA A 765 -24.62 -29.24 9.23
N PHE A 766 -25.00 -27.97 9.35
CA PHE A 766 -26.38 -27.55 9.62
C PHE A 766 -27.37 -28.07 8.59
N ASP A 767 -27.09 -27.91 7.29
CA ASP A 767 -27.96 -28.35 6.20
C ASP A 767 -28.15 -29.87 6.20
N ALA A 768 -27.08 -30.64 6.49
CA ALA A 768 -27.16 -32.09 6.62
C ALA A 768 -28.05 -32.54 7.80
N MET A 769 -27.94 -31.87 8.95
CA MET A 769 -28.78 -32.16 10.13
C MET A 769 -30.23 -31.74 9.91
N ARG A 770 -30.47 -30.60 9.24
CA ARG A 770 -31.81 -30.14 8.85
C ARG A 770 -32.48 -31.08 7.85
N ALA A 771 -31.73 -31.61 6.89
CA ALA A 771 -32.25 -32.62 5.95
C ALA A 771 -32.69 -33.91 6.66
N GLN A 772 -31.92 -34.38 7.65
CA GLN A 772 -32.33 -35.51 8.51
C GLN A 772 -33.63 -35.20 9.27
N LEU A 773 -33.74 -34.00 9.85
CA LEU A 773 -34.93 -33.57 10.58
C LEU A 773 -36.18 -33.52 9.71
N LEU A 774 -36.09 -32.99 8.49
CA LEU A 774 -37.21 -32.95 7.54
C LEU A 774 -37.62 -34.36 7.07
N ALA A 775 -36.66 -35.27 6.88
CA ALA A 775 -36.94 -36.64 6.43
C ALA A 775 -37.60 -37.53 7.50
N THR A 776 -37.58 -37.13 8.78
CA THR A 776 -37.95 -38.01 9.92
C THR A 776 -38.93 -37.36 10.92
N ALA A 777 -39.48 -36.19 10.61
CA ALA A 777 -40.38 -35.47 11.51
C ALA A 777 -41.72 -36.21 11.77
N PRO A 778 -42.23 -36.24 13.02
CA PRO A 778 -41.67 -35.63 14.23
C PRO A 778 -40.58 -36.50 14.89
N LEU A 779 -39.39 -35.93 15.06
CA LEU A 779 -38.26 -36.56 15.75
C LEU A 779 -38.52 -36.73 17.26
N PRO A 780 -38.28 -37.91 17.85
CA PRO A 780 -38.18 -38.11 19.29
C PRO A 780 -37.14 -37.20 19.94
N GLU A 781 -37.44 -36.72 21.15
CA GLU A 781 -36.59 -35.85 21.98
C GLU A 781 -35.14 -36.34 22.12
N ALA A 782 -34.92 -37.65 22.22
CA ALA A 782 -33.59 -38.24 22.32
C ALA A 782 -32.76 -38.08 21.03
N GLN A 783 -33.41 -38.13 19.85
CA GLN A 783 -32.74 -37.90 18.56
C GLN A 783 -32.50 -36.41 18.33
N LYS A 784 -33.43 -35.53 18.74
CA LYS A 784 -33.19 -34.08 18.74
C LYS A 784 -31.95 -33.70 19.55
N LYS A 785 -31.80 -34.26 20.76
CA LYS A 785 -30.62 -34.05 21.61
C LYS A 785 -29.35 -34.71 21.07
N ALA A 786 -29.45 -35.71 20.19
CA ALA A 786 -28.29 -36.24 19.47
C ALA A 786 -27.80 -35.24 18.41
N LEU A 787 -28.70 -34.72 17.56
CA LEU A 787 -28.37 -33.70 16.56
C LEU A 787 -27.79 -32.42 17.19
N GLN A 788 -28.39 -31.92 18.28
CA GLN A 788 -27.86 -30.79 19.04
C GLN A 788 -26.41 -31.01 19.50
N ARG A 789 -26.09 -32.21 19.99
CA ARG A 789 -24.73 -32.57 20.43
C ARG A 789 -23.76 -32.70 19.26
N GLU A 790 -24.18 -33.34 18.18
CA GLU A 790 -23.37 -33.49 16.96
C GLU A 790 -22.99 -32.12 16.37
N MET A 791 -23.91 -31.15 16.40
CA MET A 791 -23.67 -29.77 16.00
C MET A 791 -22.69 -29.06 16.94
N GLN A 792 -22.85 -29.18 18.26
CA GLN A 792 -21.94 -28.60 19.25
C GLN A 792 -20.54 -29.24 19.16
N ASP A 793 -20.43 -30.56 18.95
CA ASP A 793 -19.16 -31.26 18.74
C ASP A 793 -18.46 -30.78 17.45
N THR A 794 -19.24 -30.48 16.40
CA THR A 794 -18.76 -29.94 15.12
C THR A 794 -18.27 -28.49 15.25
N PHE A 795 -19.03 -27.65 15.95
CA PHE A 795 -18.61 -26.29 16.32
C PHE A 795 -17.33 -26.33 17.15
N ASP A 796 -17.33 -27.08 18.26
CA ASP A 796 -16.16 -27.22 19.13
C ASP A 796 -14.95 -27.74 18.33
N HIS A 797 -15.14 -28.65 17.38
CA HIS A 797 -14.06 -29.09 16.50
C HIS A 797 -13.55 -27.95 15.62
N THR A 798 -14.43 -27.26 14.90
CA THR A 798 -14.11 -26.13 14.03
C THR A 798 -13.34 -25.03 14.78
N ILE A 799 -13.82 -24.64 15.97
CA ILE A 799 -13.17 -23.66 16.85
C ILE A 799 -11.80 -24.17 17.36
N ARG A 800 -11.67 -25.45 17.73
CA ARG A 800 -10.40 -26.05 18.20
C ARG A 800 -9.35 -26.21 17.11
N GLU A 801 -9.77 -26.34 15.86
CA GLU A 801 -8.87 -26.47 14.70
C GLU A 801 -8.47 -25.12 14.11
N CYS A 802 -9.18 -24.03 14.46
CA CYS A 802 -8.82 -22.67 14.11
C CYS A 802 -7.53 -22.25 14.84
N ALA A 803 -6.51 -21.89 14.07
CA ALA A 803 -5.24 -21.35 14.56
C ALA A 803 -5.33 -19.86 14.92
N VAL A 804 -6.36 -19.16 14.42
CA VAL A 804 -6.58 -17.71 14.60
C VAL A 804 -7.37 -17.44 15.88
N PRO A 805 -7.00 -16.44 16.70
CA PRO A 805 -7.87 -15.92 17.75
C PRO A 805 -9.15 -15.38 17.13
N LEU A 806 -10.26 -16.09 17.30
CA LEU A 806 -11.54 -15.69 16.72
C LEU A 806 -12.10 -14.46 17.43
N GLY A 807 -12.03 -13.31 16.76
CA GLY A 807 -12.82 -12.12 17.08
C GLY A 807 -14.30 -12.31 16.71
N ARG A 808 -14.95 -11.27 16.17
CA ARG A 808 -16.39 -11.24 15.82
C ARG A 808 -16.86 -12.39 14.90
N GLY A 809 -15.95 -13.13 14.26
CA GLY A 809 -16.27 -14.26 13.37
C GLY A 809 -16.87 -15.49 14.06
N ALA A 810 -16.54 -15.75 15.34
CA ALA A 810 -17.12 -16.86 16.10
C ALA A 810 -18.66 -16.77 16.16
N ASN A 811 -19.18 -15.56 16.30
CA ASN A 811 -20.60 -15.23 16.43
C ASN A 811 -21.43 -15.70 15.22
N THR A 812 -20.93 -15.53 14.00
CA THR A 812 -21.62 -15.99 12.78
C THR A 812 -21.73 -17.51 12.74
N VAL A 813 -20.71 -18.21 13.24
CA VAL A 813 -20.63 -19.67 13.27
C VAL A 813 -21.46 -20.27 14.40
N GLU A 814 -21.53 -19.61 15.57
CA GLU A 814 -22.44 -20.01 16.65
C GLU A 814 -23.92 -19.84 16.26
N LYS A 815 -24.25 -18.85 15.42
CA LYS A 815 -25.64 -18.63 14.94
C LYS A 815 -26.23 -19.82 14.20
N TYR A 816 -25.43 -20.64 13.50
CA TYR A 816 -25.93 -21.91 12.94
C TYR A 816 -26.33 -22.93 14.03
N MET A 817 -25.64 -22.98 15.17
CA MET A 817 -26.04 -23.82 16.31
C MET A 817 -27.32 -23.31 16.96
N ILE A 818 -27.42 -21.99 17.14
CA ILE A 818 -28.59 -21.32 17.73
C ILE A 818 -29.82 -21.58 16.85
N SER A 819 -29.71 -21.38 15.53
CA SER A 819 -30.78 -21.72 14.57
C SER A 819 -31.16 -23.20 14.59
N LEU A 820 -30.22 -24.12 14.81
CA LEU A 820 -30.53 -25.55 14.94
C LEU A 820 -31.28 -25.84 16.25
N ASN A 821 -30.87 -25.24 17.37
CA ASN A 821 -31.59 -25.35 18.64
C ASN A 821 -33.04 -24.85 18.49
N SER A 822 -33.22 -23.68 17.87
CA SER A 822 -34.53 -23.14 17.53
C SER A 822 -35.38 -24.12 16.70
N LEU A 823 -34.83 -24.67 15.61
CA LEU A 823 -35.49 -25.68 14.76
C LEU A 823 -35.84 -26.98 15.50
N LEU A 824 -35.02 -27.39 16.46
CA LEU A 824 -35.28 -28.57 17.31
C LEU A 824 -36.37 -28.30 18.37
N GLY A 825 -36.73 -27.05 18.62
CA GLY A 825 -37.65 -26.62 19.67
C GLY A 825 -36.98 -26.37 21.02
N PHE A 826 -35.66 -26.18 21.04
CA PHE A 826 -34.85 -25.82 22.21
C PHE A 826 -34.66 -24.30 22.30
N SER A 827 -35.76 -23.54 22.21
CA SER A 827 -35.74 -22.08 22.10
C SER A 827 -35.10 -21.37 23.31
N GLU A 828 -35.19 -21.94 24.52
CA GLU A 828 -34.51 -21.38 25.70
C GLU A 828 -32.99 -21.60 25.65
N ASP A 829 -32.52 -22.76 25.16
CA ASP A 829 -31.08 -23.00 24.94
C ASP A 829 -30.52 -22.03 23.86
N ALA A 830 -31.32 -21.77 22.82
CA ALA A 830 -31.00 -20.81 21.77
C ALA A 830 -30.86 -19.37 22.34
N ARG A 831 -31.87 -18.89 23.08
CA ARG A 831 -31.83 -17.59 23.76
C ARG A 831 -30.66 -17.48 24.72
N GLN A 832 -30.42 -18.50 25.54
CA GLN A 832 -29.37 -18.46 26.56
C GLN A 832 -27.96 -18.30 25.95
N LYS A 833 -27.71 -18.85 24.76
CA LYS A 833 -26.48 -18.63 23.99
C LYS A 833 -26.36 -17.21 23.43
N CYS A 834 -27.49 -16.56 23.13
CA CYS A 834 -27.54 -15.19 22.61
C CYS A 834 -27.57 -14.08 23.67
N MET A 835 -27.61 -14.41 24.97
CA MET A 835 -27.81 -13.41 26.04
C MET A 835 -26.78 -12.29 26.03
N ASP A 836 -25.51 -12.61 25.79
CA ASP A 836 -24.41 -11.63 25.81
C ASP A 836 -24.47 -10.71 24.57
N GLU A 837 -24.76 -11.25 23.37
CA GLU A 837 -24.98 -10.44 22.16
C GLU A 837 -26.24 -9.57 22.26
N MET A 838 -27.32 -10.09 22.85
CA MET A 838 -28.53 -9.31 23.12
C MET A 838 -28.25 -8.18 24.10
N GLY A 839 -27.52 -8.46 25.19
CA GLY A 839 -27.09 -7.45 26.16
C GLY A 839 -26.31 -6.32 25.50
N PHE A 840 -25.28 -6.68 24.73
CA PHE A 840 -24.44 -5.75 23.98
C PHE A 840 -25.24 -4.91 22.95
N ALA A 841 -26.11 -5.55 22.16
CA ALA A 841 -26.95 -4.87 21.19
C ALA A 841 -27.90 -3.86 21.86
N LEU A 842 -28.52 -4.23 22.99
CA LEU A 842 -29.40 -3.33 23.73
C LEU A 842 -28.61 -2.25 24.47
N GLU A 843 -27.37 -2.48 24.89
CA GLU A 843 -26.49 -1.47 25.50
C GLU A 843 -26.13 -0.36 24.51
N ILE A 844 -25.69 -0.72 23.29
CA ILE A 844 -25.47 0.22 22.18
C ILE A 844 -26.73 1.08 21.97
N LEU A 845 -27.89 0.46 21.74
CA LEU A 845 -29.16 1.17 21.49
C LEU A 845 -29.68 1.99 22.69
N SER A 846 -29.11 1.80 23.89
CA SER A 846 -29.45 2.56 25.09
C SER A 846 -28.51 3.75 25.34
N ASP A 847 -27.40 3.87 24.60
CA ASP A 847 -26.42 4.92 24.83
C ASP A 847 -26.80 6.25 24.14
N ALA A 848 -25.89 7.22 24.16
CA ALA A 848 -26.12 8.59 23.66
C ALA A 848 -25.50 8.86 22.27
N ASP A 849 -24.91 7.84 21.63
CA ASP A 849 -24.13 7.92 20.40
C ASP A 849 -24.91 7.30 19.21
N PRO A 850 -25.71 8.10 18.48
CA PRO A 850 -26.54 7.58 17.38
C PRO A 850 -25.72 6.98 16.23
N ASP A 851 -24.43 7.30 16.11
CA ASP A 851 -23.58 6.83 15.02
C ASP A 851 -23.30 5.30 15.15
N ASN A 852 -23.50 4.75 16.36
CA ASN A 852 -23.32 3.33 16.67
C ASN A 852 -24.65 2.52 16.68
N ASP A 853 -25.82 3.18 16.68
CA ASP A 853 -27.14 2.50 16.71
C ASP A 853 -27.26 1.43 15.60
N LYS A 854 -26.64 1.68 14.44
CA LYS A 854 -26.61 0.73 13.31
C LYS A 854 -25.98 -0.62 13.66
N ASP A 855 -24.90 -0.64 14.45
CA ASP A 855 -24.26 -1.88 14.91
C ASP A 855 -25.15 -2.60 15.95
N GLY A 856 -25.87 -1.83 16.78
CA GLY A 856 -26.85 -2.34 17.75
C GLY A 856 -28.05 -2.99 17.08
N LEU A 857 -28.72 -2.30 16.15
CA LEU A 857 -29.87 -2.78 15.39
C LEU A 857 -29.52 -4.05 14.59
N ASN A 858 -28.37 -4.03 13.93
CA ASN A 858 -27.79 -5.14 13.21
C ASN A 858 -27.59 -6.38 14.12
N THR A 859 -26.90 -6.20 15.25
CA THR A 859 -26.64 -7.31 16.19
C THR A 859 -27.96 -7.85 16.74
N LEU A 860 -28.88 -6.96 17.10
CA LEU A 860 -30.23 -7.29 17.55
C LEU A 860 -31.01 -8.10 16.52
N ALA A 861 -31.02 -7.69 15.24
CA ALA A 861 -31.69 -8.40 14.16
C ALA A 861 -31.15 -9.84 14.00
N ARG A 862 -29.81 -9.98 14.01
CA ARG A 862 -29.13 -11.28 13.84
C ARG A 862 -29.40 -12.22 15.02
N VAL A 863 -29.43 -11.69 16.26
CA VAL A 863 -29.79 -12.47 17.47
C VAL A 863 -31.24 -12.92 17.43
N LEU A 864 -32.18 -12.00 17.18
CA LEU A 864 -33.61 -12.29 17.18
C LEU A 864 -33.96 -13.36 16.14
N CYS A 865 -33.38 -13.29 14.93
CA CYS A 865 -33.59 -14.27 13.88
C CYS A 865 -33.06 -15.67 14.25
N ALA A 866 -31.83 -15.77 14.78
CA ALA A 866 -31.27 -17.06 15.22
C ALA A 866 -32.14 -17.71 16.33
N CYS A 867 -32.76 -16.88 17.18
CA CYS A 867 -33.70 -17.30 18.22
C CYS A 867 -35.17 -17.43 17.75
N ASP A 868 -35.40 -17.47 16.43
CA ASP A 868 -36.70 -17.65 15.77
C ASP A 868 -37.72 -16.50 15.95
N ASP A 869 -37.30 -15.37 16.51
CA ASP A 869 -38.09 -14.14 16.65
C ASP A 869 -38.01 -13.28 15.37
N GLN A 870 -38.60 -13.81 14.29
CA GLN A 870 -38.56 -13.19 12.97
C GLN A 870 -39.20 -11.78 12.97
N ILE A 871 -40.27 -11.59 13.74
CA ILE A 871 -40.98 -10.31 13.88
C ILE A 871 -40.08 -9.27 14.52
N GLY A 872 -39.41 -9.62 15.62
CA GLY A 872 -38.43 -8.74 16.26
C GLY A 872 -37.25 -8.43 15.33
N ALA A 873 -36.72 -9.44 14.64
CA ALA A 873 -35.58 -9.27 13.74
C ALA A 873 -35.87 -8.28 12.59
N LEU A 874 -37.02 -8.43 11.93
CA LEU A 874 -37.45 -7.50 10.88
C LEU A 874 -37.76 -6.09 11.38
N SER A 875 -38.15 -5.95 12.65
CA SER A 875 -38.39 -4.64 13.26
C SER A 875 -37.07 -3.89 13.45
N ALA A 876 -36.01 -4.57 13.91
CA ALA A 876 -34.67 -4.00 13.99
C ALA A 876 -34.14 -3.62 12.60
N MET A 877 -34.29 -4.49 11.60
CA MET A 877 -33.85 -4.21 10.23
C MET A 877 -34.58 -3.02 9.58
N SER A 878 -35.85 -2.77 9.92
CA SER A 878 -36.60 -1.63 9.38
C SER A 878 -36.04 -0.26 9.83
N LEU A 879 -35.26 -0.21 10.91
CA LEU A 879 -34.53 0.99 11.31
C LEU A 879 -33.14 1.08 10.67
N LEU A 880 -32.46 -0.07 10.49
CA LEU A 880 -31.14 -0.14 9.87
C LEU A 880 -31.16 0.46 8.45
N ASP A 881 -32.19 0.09 7.69
CA ASP A 881 -32.50 0.60 6.34
C ASP A 881 -32.53 2.14 6.31
N ARG A 882 -33.24 2.76 7.26
CA ARG A 882 -33.36 4.23 7.38
C ARG A 882 -32.03 4.91 7.68
N GLU A 883 -31.23 4.40 8.61
CA GLU A 883 -29.94 5.04 8.95
C GLU A 883 -28.92 4.90 7.81
N ILE A 884 -28.88 3.76 7.12
CA ILE A 884 -28.10 3.58 5.88
C ILE A 884 -28.55 4.59 4.80
N THR A 885 -29.86 4.75 4.61
CA THR A 885 -30.42 5.71 3.64
C THR A 885 -30.12 7.16 4.02
N LYS A 886 -30.19 7.54 5.31
CA LYS A 886 -29.80 8.88 5.79
C LYS A 886 -28.32 9.15 5.59
N GLU A 887 -27.43 8.22 5.92
CA GLU A 887 -25.99 8.36 5.64
C GLU A 887 -25.74 8.57 4.14
N ARG A 888 -26.45 7.84 3.27
CA ARG A 888 -26.38 8.00 1.80
C ARG A 888 -26.79 9.40 1.35
N PHE A 889 -27.85 9.99 1.91
CA PHE A 889 -28.30 11.35 1.58
C PHE A 889 -27.44 12.47 2.19
N LEU A 890 -26.91 12.28 3.40
CA LEU A 890 -26.15 13.31 4.11
C LEU A 890 -24.67 13.35 3.71
N SER A 891 -24.07 12.21 3.33
CA SER A 891 -22.66 12.14 2.96
C SER A 891 -22.36 12.67 1.54
N ASN A 892 -23.36 12.70 0.64
CA ASN A 892 -23.26 13.40 -0.64
C ASN A 892 -24.64 13.72 -1.27
N PRO A 893 -25.23 14.92 -1.05
CA PRO A 893 -26.56 15.27 -1.59
C PRO A 893 -26.61 15.46 -3.12
N HIS A 894 -25.52 15.19 -3.84
CA HIS A 894 -25.45 15.24 -5.31
C HIS A 894 -25.12 13.90 -5.99
N SER A 895 -24.95 12.79 -5.25
CA SER A 895 -24.73 11.47 -5.87
C SER A 895 -26.04 10.74 -6.16
N GLU A 896 -26.78 11.18 -7.17
CA GLU A 896 -27.74 10.34 -7.90
C GLU A 896 -27.00 9.40 -8.88
N CYS A 897 -26.08 8.59 -8.36
CA CYS A 897 -25.50 7.44 -9.07
C CYS A 897 -24.99 6.41 -8.04
N PRO A 898 -25.22 5.10 -8.22
CA PRO A 898 -24.67 4.07 -7.33
C PRO A 898 -23.17 3.88 -7.55
N GLU A 899 -22.55 2.94 -6.82
CA GLU A 899 -21.19 2.43 -7.10
C GLU A 899 -20.01 3.34 -6.74
N ARG A 900 -20.12 4.13 -5.66
CA ARG A 900 -18.95 4.18 -4.76
C ARG A 900 -18.74 2.77 -4.20
N SER A 901 -17.63 2.14 -4.54
CA SER A 901 -17.19 0.89 -3.93
C SER A 901 -16.87 1.14 -2.45
N TRP A 902 -17.87 0.93 -1.60
CA TRP A 902 -17.66 0.91 -0.16
C TRP A 902 -16.55 -0.10 0.14
N ASP A 903 -15.51 0.41 0.80
CA ASP A 903 -14.31 -0.31 1.20
C ASP A 903 -14.73 -1.64 1.86
N VAL A 904 -13.98 -2.71 1.57
CA VAL A 904 -14.17 -4.01 2.21
C VAL A 904 -14.14 -3.89 3.74
N ARG A 905 -13.45 -2.88 4.28
CA ARG A 905 -13.46 -2.48 5.69
C ARG A 905 -14.88 -2.26 6.26
N ASP A 906 -15.79 -1.60 5.54
CA ASP A 906 -17.15 -1.33 6.06
C ASP A 906 -18.08 -2.53 5.95
N ARG A 907 -17.88 -3.41 4.95
CA ARG A 907 -18.63 -4.67 4.78
C ARG A 907 -18.49 -5.61 6.00
N LEU A 908 -17.38 -5.53 6.72
CA LEU A 908 -17.09 -6.36 7.90
C LEU A 908 -17.37 -5.68 9.24
N LYS A 909 -17.41 -4.33 9.31
CA LYS A 909 -17.85 -3.62 10.52
C LYS A 909 -19.30 -3.96 10.86
N THR A 910 -20.18 -3.84 9.86
CA THR A 910 -21.57 -4.26 9.98
C THR A 910 -21.68 -5.79 9.90
N GLY A 911 -20.98 -6.43 8.95
CA GLY A 911 -21.15 -7.87 8.72
C GLY A 911 -22.53 -8.23 8.15
N TRP A 912 -23.21 -7.26 7.53
CA TRP A 912 -24.27 -7.50 6.54
C TRP A 912 -23.67 -7.43 5.14
N CYS A 913 -24.16 -8.28 4.25
CA CYS A 913 -23.87 -8.11 2.84
C CYS A 913 -24.76 -6.96 2.34
N HIS A 914 -24.18 -5.79 2.08
CA HIS A 914 -24.88 -4.75 1.32
C HIS A 914 -25.18 -5.18 -0.12
N THR A 915 -24.65 -6.33 -0.56
CA THR A 915 -24.86 -6.89 -1.88
C THR A 915 -25.55 -8.26 -1.84
N CYS A 916 -26.25 -8.59 -2.92
CA CYS A 916 -26.92 -9.88 -3.08
C CYS A 916 -25.88 -10.99 -3.13
N ASP A 917 -25.92 -11.93 -2.19
CA ASP A 917 -24.98 -13.06 -2.16
C ASP A 917 -25.00 -13.92 -3.44
N GLY A 918 -26.11 -13.87 -4.18
CA GLY A 918 -26.30 -14.58 -5.43
C GLY A 918 -25.82 -13.86 -6.71
N CYS A 919 -25.66 -12.52 -6.72
CA CYS A 919 -25.26 -11.78 -7.93
C CYS A 919 -24.42 -10.51 -7.72
N GLY A 920 -24.08 -10.16 -6.48
CA GLY A 920 -23.22 -9.01 -6.17
C GLY A 920 -23.87 -7.62 -6.26
N LYS A 921 -25.12 -7.48 -6.73
CA LYS A 921 -25.84 -6.18 -6.78
C LYS A 921 -26.07 -5.58 -5.39
N ASP A 922 -25.89 -4.26 -5.24
CA ASP A 922 -26.29 -3.49 -4.04
C ASP A 922 -27.78 -3.70 -3.73
N LEU A 923 -28.08 -4.32 -2.59
CA LEU A 923 -29.45 -4.62 -2.12
C LEU A 923 -30.21 -3.38 -1.66
N PHE A 924 -29.50 -2.28 -1.39
CA PHE A 924 -30.04 -0.97 -1.03
C PHE A 924 -30.12 -0.02 -2.25
N SER A 925 -29.85 -0.51 -3.47
CA SER A 925 -30.07 0.27 -4.70
C SER A 925 -31.55 0.33 -5.07
N ALA A 926 -31.98 1.44 -5.67
CA ALA A 926 -33.37 1.66 -6.06
C ALA A 926 -33.87 0.65 -7.11
N ASP A 927 -32.96 0.00 -7.84
CA ASP A 927 -33.24 -0.99 -8.88
C ASP A 927 -33.45 -2.43 -8.35
N VAL A 928 -33.40 -2.63 -7.03
CA VAL A 928 -33.66 -3.94 -6.42
C VAL A 928 -35.11 -4.04 -5.94
N ASP A 929 -35.89 -4.85 -6.65
CA ASP A 929 -37.31 -5.23 -6.40
C ASP A 929 -37.57 -5.94 -5.05
N GLY A 930 -36.63 -5.89 -4.11
CA GLY A 930 -36.72 -6.48 -2.77
C GLY A 930 -35.45 -7.23 -2.36
N MET A 931 -35.01 -6.96 -1.14
CA MET A 931 -34.04 -7.76 -0.39
C MET A 931 -34.76 -8.89 0.34
N TRP A 932 -34.23 -10.11 0.27
CA TRP A 932 -34.82 -11.34 0.81
C TRP A 932 -33.80 -12.08 1.67
N TRP A 933 -34.15 -12.35 2.91
CA TRP A 933 -33.24 -12.97 3.87
C TRP A 933 -33.65 -14.40 4.24
N CYS A 934 -32.70 -15.33 4.30
CA CYS A 934 -32.97 -16.68 4.75
C CYS A 934 -33.07 -16.79 6.29
N ARG A 935 -34.21 -17.27 6.80
CA ARG A 935 -34.40 -17.58 8.24
C ARG A 935 -33.34 -18.51 8.84
N PHE A 936 -32.72 -19.38 8.03
CA PHE A 936 -31.86 -20.47 8.53
C PHE A 936 -30.37 -20.29 8.22
N CYS A 937 -30.01 -19.41 7.30
CA CYS A 937 -28.62 -19.12 6.95
C CYS A 937 -28.30 -17.69 7.42
N PRO A 938 -27.63 -17.52 8.57
CA PRO A 938 -27.18 -16.21 9.03
C PRO A 938 -26.34 -15.54 7.95
N ASN A 939 -26.59 -14.24 7.71
CA ASN A 939 -25.92 -13.45 6.67
C ASN A 939 -26.08 -14.07 5.25
N PHE A 940 -27.30 -14.44 4.86
CA PHE A 940 -27.59 -14.83 3.48
C PHE A 940 -28.77 -14.06 2.89
N ASP A 941 -28.45 -13.08 2.06
CA ASP A 941 -29.36 -12.08 1.55
C ASP A 941 -29.36 -12.06 0.01
N LEU A 942 -30.55 -12.16 -0.58
CA LEU A 942 -30.75 -12.23 -2.03
C LEU A 942 -31.66 -11.10 -2.53
N CYS A 943 -31.40 -10.60 -3.73
CA CYS A 943 -32.39 -9.82 -4.46
C CYS A 943 -33.53 -10.74 -4.97
N THR A 944 -34.69 -10.18 -5.28
CA THR A 944 -35.87 -10.91 -5.80
C THR A 944 -35.52 -11.89 -6.93
N ASP A 945 -34.71 -11.48 -7.90
CA ASP A 945 -34.26 -12.35 -9.01
C ASP A 945 -33.47 -13.57 -8.52
N CYS A 946 -32.52 -13.37 -7.61
CA CYS A 946 -31.70 -14.46 -7.09
C CYS A 946 -32.50 -15.36 -6.17
N LYS A 947 -33.44 -14.83 -5.37
CA LYS A 947 -34.38 -15.65 -4.58
C LYS A 947 -35.26 -16.52 -5.47
N ASN A 948 -35.72 -16.00 -6.60
CA ASN A 948 -36.50 -16.76 -7.58
C ASN A 948 -35.65 -17.83 -8.28
N LYS A 949 -34.42 -17.49 -8.69
CA LYS A 949 -33.45 -18.46 -9.23
C LYS A 949 -33.11 -19.56 -8.21
N HIS A 950 -33.02 -19.20 -6.92
CA HIS A 950 -32.76 -20.13 -5.82
C HIS A 950 -33.87 -21.16 -5.67
N GLY A 951 -35.13 -20.69 -5.65
CA GLY A 951 -36.32 -21.55 -5.64
C GLY A 951 -36.47 -22.46 -6.87
N ALA A 952 -35.94 -22.03 -8.01
CA ALA A 952 -35.94 -22.82 -9.25
C ALA A 952 -34.72 -23.75 -9.39
N GLU A 953 -33.85 -23.86 -8.38
CA GLU A 953 -32.57 -24.61 -8.44
C GLU A 953 -31.65 -24.15 -9.59
N THR A 954 -31.79 -22.89 -10.03
CA THR A 954 -30.99 -22.26 -11.09
C THR A 954 -30.00 -21.22 -10.58
N LEU A 955 -30.06 -20.85 -9.30
CA LEU A 955 -29.01 -20.08 -8.66
C LEU A 955 -27.79 -21.00 -8.47
N ARG A 956 -26.69 -20.69 -9.15
CA ARG A 956 -25.46 -21.52 -9.17
C ARG A 956 -24.76 -21.61 -7.82
N LEU A 957 -25.14 -20.76 -6.88
CA LEU A 957 -24.53 -20.63 -5.56
C LEU A 957 -25.35 -21.39 -4.50
N GLU A 958 -24.89 -22.59 -4.13
CA GLU A 958 -25.29 -23.29 -2.89
C GLU A 958 -24.75 -22.58 -1.64
N LEU A 959 -24.98 -21.28 -1.52
CA LEU A 959 -24.75 -20.50 -0.31
C LEU A 959 -25.86 -20.69 0.74
N CYS A 960 -26.97 -21.28 0.31
CA CYS A 960 -28.13 -21.66 1.09
C CYS A 960 -28.71 -22.95 0.46
N SER A 961 -29.43 -23.78 1.22
CA SER A 961 -30.12 -24.94 0.64
C SER A 961 -31.32 -24.49 -0.22
N PRO A 962 -31.57 -25.08 -1.41
CA PRO A 962 -32.79 -24.82 -2.18
C PRO A 962 -34.07 -25.08 -1.37
N GLY A 963 -34.03 -26.07 -0.47
CA GLY A 963 -35.09 -26.36 0.52
C GLY A 963 -35.27 -25.29 1.62
N HIS A 964 -34.68 -24.10 1.47
CA HIS A 964 -34.93 -22.89 2.27
C HIS A 964 -35.76 -21.84 1.51
N VAL A 965 -36.16 -22.06 0.24
CA VAL A 965 -36.88 -21.03 -0.56
C VAL A 965 -38.11 -20.47 0.14
N ASP A 966 -38.93 -21.32 0.76
CA ASP A 966 -40.14 -20.93 1.50
C ASP A 966 -39.84 -20.31 2.89
N SER A 967 -38.55 -20.18 3.21
CA SER A 967 -38.01 -19.62 4.46
C SER A 967 -37.28 -18.29 4.22
N PHE A 968 -37.37 -17.74 3.01
CA PHE A 968 -36.96 -16.36 2.73
C PHE A 968 -38.04 -15.38 3.16
N VAL A 969 -37.61 -14.28 3.79
CA VAL A 969 -38.50 -13.23 4.26
C VAL A 969 -38.07 -11.89 3.66
N GLN A 970 -39.03 -11.12 3.16
CA GLN A 970 -38.73 -9.85 2.49
C GLN A 970 -38.37 -8.77 3.51
N MET A 971 -37.14 -8.27 3.41
CA MET A 971 -36.52 -7.25 4.27
C MET A 971 -36.99 -5.84 3.95
N HIS A 972 -37.09 -5.52 2.66
CA HIS A 972 -37.48 -4.19 2.19
C HIS A 972 -38.95 -4.19 1.75
N HIS A 973 -39.73 -3.19 2.18
CA HIS A 973 -41.05 -2.92 1.61
C HIS A 973 -41.15 -1.43 1.30
N SER A 974 -41.35 -1.12 0.03
CA SER A 974 -41.61 0.22 -0.55
C SER A 974 -42.97 0.83 -0.15
N GLY A 975 -43.45 0.55 1.06
CA GLY A 975 -44.78 0.88 1.56
C GLY A 975 -44.80 1.70 2.84
N TYR A 976 -43.64 2.10 3.35
CA TYR A 976 -43.54 3.07 4.45
C TYR A 976 -43.32 4.47 3.89
N THR A 977 -43.94 5.45 4.53
CA THR A 977 -43.50 6.84 4.37
C THR A 977 -42.44 7.14 5.43
N ASP A 978 -41.51 8.06 5.15
CA ASP A 978 -40.56 8.53 6.18
C ASP A 978 -41.29 9.09 7.42
N ASP A 979 -42.50 9.61 7.23
CA ASP A 979 -43.42 10.06 8.29
C ASP A 979 -43.86 8.94 9.25
N ASP A 980 -43.89 7.67 8.82
CA ASP A 980 -44.21 6.51 9.67
C ASP A 980 -43.04 6.10 10.58
N LEU A 981 -41.81 6.47 10.21
CA LEU A 981 -40.55 6.09 10.87
C LEU A 981 -39.75 7.34 11.26
N GLN A 982 -40.37 8.23 12.03
CA GLN A 982 -39.72 9.41 12.63
C GLN A 982 -38.54 9.02 13.54
N ASP A 983 -37.64 9.98 13.80
CA ASP A 983 -36.47 9.78 14.66
C ASP A 983 -36.85 9.17 16.01
N GLY A 984 -36.10 8.14 16.42
CA GLY A 984 -36.34 7.38 17.64
C GLY A 984 -37.58 6.47 17.66
N LYS A 985 -38.29 6.21 16.54
CA LYS A 985 -39.47 5.32 16.52
C LYS A 985 -39.29 4.08 15.66
N VAL A 986 -39.69 2.92 16.20
CA VAL A 986 -39.68 1.61 15.56
C VAL A 986 -41.10 1.07 15.41
N LYS A 987 -41.35 0.27 14.37
CA LYS A 987 -42.63 -0.44 14.19
C LYS A 987 -42.45 -1.93 14.43
N ILE A 988 -43.29 -2.48 15.32
CA ILE A 988 -43.20 -3.83 15.90
C ILE A 988 -44.54 -4.56 15.82
N ASP A 989 -44.58 -5.84 16.21
CA ASP A 989 -45.80 -6.68 16.28
C ASP A 989 -46.54 -6.82 14.93
N TRP A 990 -45.79 -7.10 13.88
CA TRP A 990 -46.29 -7.36 12.52
C TRP A 990 -46.99 -8.72 12.40
N GLU A 991 -48.01 -8.81 11.56
CA GLU A 991 -48.55 -10.07 11.07
C GLU A 991 -47.91 -10.43 9.71
N TYR A 992 -47.55 -11.69 9.52
CA TYR A 992 -47.16 -12.21 8.21
C TYR A 992 -48.38 -12.59 7.39
N VAL A 993 -48.42 -12.11 6.15
CA VAL A 993 -49.43 -12.48 5.15
C VAL A 993 -48.69 -13.04 3.94
N ASP A 994 -49.07 -14.25 3.51
CA ASP A 994 -48.62 -14.85 2.26
C ASP A 994 -48.86 -13.86 1.11
N ASP A 995 -47.82 -13.56 0.34
CA ASP A 995 -47.84 -12.57 -0.73
C ASP A 995 -48.37 -13.13 -2.07
N GLY A 996 -48.64 -14.44 -2.14
CA GLY A 996 -49.06 -15.15 -3.34
C GLY A 996 -47.94 -15.35 -4.38
N LYS A 997 -46.69 -15.01 -4.03
CA LYS A 997 -45.47 -15.13 -4.85
C LYS A 997 -44.42 -16.04 -4.18
N GLY A 998 -44.84 -16.85 -3.21
CA GLY A 998 -43.96 -17.74 -2.45
C GLY A 998 -43.08 -16.99 -1.44
N GLY A 999 -43.61 -15.91 -0.85
CA GLY A 999 -42.98 -15.14 0.20
C GLY A 999 -43.99 -14.69 1.25
N PHE A 1000 -43.50 -13.98 2.28
CA PHE A 1000 -44.35 -13.38 3.31
C PHE A 1000 -44.15 -11.87 3.32
N THR A 1001 -45.26 -11.13 3.19
CA THR A 1001 -45.32 -9.68 3.39
C THR A 1001 -45.73 -9.35 4.83
N ARG A 1002 -45.33 -8.17 5.30
CA ARG A 1002 -45.70 -7.64 6.62
C ARG A 1002 -47.00 -6.84 6.52
N LYS A 1003 -47.91 -7.06 7.46
CA LYS A 1003 -49.16 -6.29 7.60
C LYS A 1003 -49.40 -5.91 9.07
N GLY A 1004 -50.04 -4.76 9.30
CA GLY A 1004 -50.32 -4.28 10.66
C GLY A 1004 -49.09 -3.67 11.33
N GLY A 1005 -48.84 -4.05 12.59
CA GLY A 1005 -47.79 -3.52 13.47
C GLY A 1005 -48.14 -2.21 14.19
N ARG A 1006 -47.64 -2.03 15.41
CA ARG A 1006 -47.72 -0.78 16.20
C ARG A 1006 -46.40 -0.01 16.13
N ILE A 1007 -46.46 1.32 16.11
CA ILE A 1007 -45.29 2.19 16.23
C ILE A 1007 -45.06 2.50 17.72
N VAL A 1008 -43.82 2.37 18.18
CA VAL A 1008 -43.37 2.67 19.55
C VAL A 1008 -42.03 3.42 19.50
N ASN A 1009 -41.58 4.02 20.60
CA ASN A 1009 -40.22 4.57 20.64
C ASN A 1009 -39.19 3.43 20.74
N LEU A 1010 -38.00 3.64 20.19
CA LEU A 1010 -36.90 2.68 20.22
C LEU A 1010 -36.51 2.35 21.68
N GLU A 1011 -36.46 3.35 22.56
CA GLU A 1011 -36.22 3.17 23.99
C GLU A 1011 -37.27 2.26 24.65
N ASP A 1012 -38.56 2.49 24.36
CA ASP A 1012 -39.65 1.65 24.89
C ASP A 1012 -39.53 0.20 24.40
N TRP A 1013 -39.11 0.00 23.15
CA TRP A 1013 -38.90 -1.34 22.59
C TRP A 1013 -37.66 -2.03 23.14
N VAL A 1014 -36.56 -1.31 23.31
CA VAL A 1014 -35.34 -1.79 23.99
C VAL A 1014 -35.67 -2.25 25.41
N GLU A 1015 -36.50 -1.50 26.14
CA GLU A 1015 -36.97 -1.89 27.47
C GLU A 1015 -37.94 -3.07 27.46
N GLU A 1016 -38.85 -3.16 26.48
CA GLU A 1016 -39.71 -4.33 26.26
C GLU A 1016 -38.85 -5.59 25.98
N LEU A 1017 -37.77 -5.45 25.20
CA LEU A 1017 -36.80 -6.51 24.94
C LEU A 1017 -35.97 -6.88 26.18
N ARG A 1018 -35.48 -5.91 26.97
CA ARG A 1018 -34.79 -6.19 28.25
C ARG A 1018 -35.69 -7.01 29.18
N LEU A 1019 -36.96 -6.65 29.30
CA LEU A 1019 -37.95 -7.40 30.09
C LEU A 1019 -38.21 -8.81 29.51
N LYS A 1020 -38.40 -8.93 28.19
CA LYS A 1020 -38.64 -10.20 27.49
C LYS A 1020 -37.46 -11.18 27.62
N TRP A 1021 -36.23 -10.66 27.66
CA TRP A 1021 -34.98 -11.42 27.78
C TRP A 1021 -34.43 -11.48 29.22
N ASN A 1022 -35.12 -10.90 30.21
CA ASN A 1022 -34.70 -10.85 31.61
C ASN A 1022 -33.28 -10.25 31.80
N LEU A 1023 -32.96 -9.22 31.03
CA LEU A 1023 -31.71 -8.47 31.11
C LEU A 1023 -31.85 -7.27 32.07
N PRO A 1024 -30.82 -6.92 32.85
CA PRO A 1024 -30.86 -5.74 33.71
C PRO A 1024 -30.87 -4.44 32.88
N ARG A 1025 -31.36 -3.36 33.49
CA ARG A 1025 -31.10 -2.00 33.01
C ARG A 1025 -29.63 -1.63 33.25
N PRO A 1026 -28.99 -0.86 32.35
CA PRO A 1026 -27.63 -0.38 32.56
C PRO A 1026 -27.56 0.50 33.81
N GLN A 1027 -26.51 0.33 34.61
CA GLN A 1027 -26.30 1.12 35.84
C GLN A 1027 -25.46 2.38 35.52
N GLY A 1028 -26.07 3.38 34.89
CA GLY A 1028 -25.43 4.67 34.62
C GLY A 1028 -26.42 5.79 34.35
N ASP A 1029 -26.12 7.00 34.82
CA ASP A 1029 -26.96 8.21 34.71
C ASP A 1029 -27.08 8.79 33.28
N GLY A 1030 -26.57 8.08 32.26
CA GLY A 1030 -26.57 8.50 30.86
C GLY A 1030 -27.88 8.23 30.13
N SER A 1031 -29.03 8.63 30.69
CA SER A 1031 -30.30 8.52 29.95
C SER A 1031 -30.30 9.44 28.73
N ARG A 1032 -30.65 8.91 27.55
CA ARG A 1032 -30.80 9.59 26.24
C ARG A 1032 -31.83 10.74 26.23
N ALA A 1033 -32.50 10.98 27.35
CA ALA A 1033 -33.59 11.93 27.58
C ALA A 1033 -33.17 13.42 27.62
N GLN A 1034 -32.65 13.97 26.51
CA GLN A 1034 -32.90 15.35 26.05
C GLN A 1034 -32.16 15.65 24.71
N LYS A 1035 -32.89 15.53 23.60
CA LYS A 1035 -32.67 16.28 22.34
C LYS A 1035 -34.04 16.58 21.72
#